data_AF-A0A819JPY0-F1
#
_entry.id   AF-A0A819JPY0-F1
#
_cell.length_a   1.000
_cell.length_b   1.000
_cell.length_c   1.000
_cell.angle_alpha   90.00
_cell.angle_beta   90.00
_cell.angle_gamma   90.00
#
_symmetry.space_group_name_H-M   'P 1'
#
loop_
_entity.id
_entity.type
_entity.pdbx_description
1 polymer ?
#
loop_
_entity_poly.entity_id
_entity_poly.type
_entity_poly.pdbx_seq_one_letter_code
_entity_poly.pdbx_strand_id
1 'polypeptide(L)'
;MLLPISGYEKEELVSLEEAVRPITALLYDLDTKVYIAKRNSQKPADSLTCDQSASINLYTIEWEEPHDSLYTLLNRTLRSAERKALKPWFSYLKLFLTALYKLPSVKGVIWRGIRDDVYDQYNIDQVWWGVSSCTETMQVMERFVGRSGVRTLFTIECISGKAIGAHSFFKNENEIVLMPGTYLRVVAKWSPSENLYMIHLRETNSPYQFVASPFGKESNQTNGADLIQDLEHSEYRPRSINFAGRKLSDADIEKIVKDKIIKTHCTQLNLSGNNLTWYGCWAIANALRTNTILIQLNLSENQILHEGTKYLADALFENTVLTQLNLGSCQIKDNGVQYLADALQQNTTLTQLNLEQNAITDKGAYYLADVFRAKRKLTKLHLGANEITERGMKHLADALRINRTLTELNFKQNEIGDEGLKYLADALKTNRTLMQLDLGSNKIIEKGGLYLADALRNNRTLIRLDLNSNQIADKGLKQIADGLRNNTTLTQLDLAYNRITDIGIQHLTDTLTTKRIQRLTRLGLGGNEITDNGIQYLSEALLINRKLIQLDLESNRISEKGAQRLADALRVNKTLIQLNLGSNKIANKGVQHIATILRTNKTITRLDLSGNQITENGIQQLADALHNNMNLIELNLWCNPIMDEGVQHLANALTNNRTITKLGLERSEITEQGTKHLTCALYNNTSLTQLSLWGNQVGNKGAQYLAEMLFVNKTLTQLDLGKNEITHDGAQNLAEALRNNRTLTRLELEWNQIKQEGVQYLADALQVNQTLIRLNVSNNQITEEGQQRLIDALQNNM
;
A
#
# COMPACT_ATOMS: atom_id res chain seq x y z
N MET A 1 39.26 3.97 22.30
CA MET A 1 38.36 3.09 21.51
C MET A 1 39.20 2.04 20.84
N LEU A 2 38.83 0.75 20.94
CA LEU A 2 39.61 -0.33 20.32
C LEU A 2 39.44 -0.33 18.79
N LEU A 3 40.42 -0.87 18.06
CA LEU A 3 40.29 -1.06 16.62
C LEU A 3 39.15 -2.05 16.28
N PRO A 4 38.46 -1.91 15.14
CA PRO A 4 37.45 -2.86 14.70
C PRO A 4 37.97 -4.30 14.59
N ILE A 5 37.11 -5.28 14.86
CA ILE A 5 37.38 -6.70 14.63
C ILE A 5 37.21 -6.95 13.12
N SER A 6 38.32 -7.15 12.43
CA SER A 6 38.40 -7.31 10.98
C SER A 6 39.57 -8.21 10.59
N GLY A 7 39.55 -8.74 9.38
CA GLY A 7 40.49 -9.73 8.84
C GLY A 7 39.91 -11.15 8.83
N TYR A 8 39.04 -11.50 9.79
CA TYR A 8 38.43 -12.82 9.86
C TYR A 8 37.42 -13.08 8.74
N GLU A 9 36.81 -12.02 8.18
CA GLU A 9 35.87 -12.11 7.06
C GLU A 9 36.51 -12.66 5.79
N LYS A 10 37.83 -12.58 5.68
CA LYS A 10 38.61 -13.07 4.54
C LYS A 10 38.95 -14.55 4.64
N GLU A 11 38.74 -15.18 5.79
CA GLU A 11 38.90 -16.62 5.95
C GLU A 11 37.81 -17.36 5.16
N GLU A 12 38.15 -18.54 4.65
CA GLU A 12 37.19 -19.45 4.05
C GLU A 12 36.29 -20.07 5.12
N LEU A 13 35.06 -20.40 4.74
CA LEU A 13 34.14 -21.09 5.62
C LEU A 13 34.48 -22.58 5.62
N VAL A 14 35.07 -23.07 6.70
CA VAL A 14 35.58 -24.45 6.84
C VAL A 14 34.79 -25.25 7.88
N SER A 15 35.07 -26.56 7.98
CA SER A 15 34.48 -27.44 9.02
C SER A 15 34.87 -26.99 10.44
N LEU A 16 34.13 -27.41 11.47
CA LEU A 16 34.46 -27.00 12.85
C LEU A 16 35.87 -27.46 13.27
N GLU A 17 36.28 -28.67 12.90
CA GLU A 17 37.61 -29.22 13.18
C GLU A 17 38.74 -28.40 12.54
N GLU A 18 38.51 -27.91 11.31
CA GLU A 18 39.47 -27.04 10.62
C GLU A 18 39.46 -25.63 11.22
N ALA A 19 38.29 -25.11 11.58
CA ALA A 19 38.13 -23.77 12.14
C ALA A 19 38.83 -23.61 13.50
N VAL A 20 38.89 -24.67 14.30
CA VAL A 20 39.54 -24.66 15.64
C VAL A 20 41.01 -25.07 15.62
N ARG A 21 41.52 -25.66 14.53
CA ARG A 21 42.92 -26.11 14.40
C ARG A 21 43.95 -25.04 14.83
N PRO A 22 43.80 -23.74 14.49
CA PRO A 22 44.77 -22.73 14.91
C PRO A 22 44.72 -22.39 16.42
N ILE A 23 43.66 -22.78 17.12
CA ILE A 23 43.45 -22.51 18.56
C ILE A 23 43.55 -23.75 19.44
N THR A 24 43.78 -24.96 18.89
CA THR A 24 43.90 -26.20 19.66
C THR A 24 44.98 -26.13 20.74
N ALA A 25 46.10 -25.45 20.48
CA ALA A 25 47.18 -25.30 21.47
C ALA A 25 46.84 -24.28 22.59
N LEU A 26 45.79 -23.48 22.43
CA LEU A 26 45.38 -22.45 23.40
C LEU A 26 44.39 -22.98 24.44
N LEU A 27 43.81 -24.15 24.20
CA LEU A 27 42.57 -24.61 24.83
C LEU A 27 42.72 -26.10 25.19
N TYR A 28 42.68 -26.40 26.50
CA TYR A 28 42.74 -27.76 27.06
C TYR A 28 41.60 -28.67 26.57
N ASP A 29 41.92 -29.88 26.08
CA ASP A 29 40.91 -30.87 25.67
C ASP A 29 39.91 -30.38 24.59
N LEU A 30 40.33 -29.44 23.72
CA LEU A 30 39.46 -28.86 22.69
C LEU A 30 38.86 -29.91 21.75
N ASP A 31 39.64 -30.93 21.37
CA ASP A 31 39.19 -31.97 20.44
C ASP A 31 38.00 -32.77 20.97
N THR A 32 38.01 -33.11 22.26
CA THR A 32 36.87 -33.77 22.93
C THR A 32 35.64 -32.88 22.93
N LYS A 33 35.83 -31.58 23.21
CA LYS A 33 34.72 -30.61 23.21
C LYS A 33 34.14 -30.39 21.82
N VAL A 34 34.97 -30.37 20.79
CA VAL A 34 34.55 -30.30 19.37
C VAL A 34 33.73 -31.53 18.99
N TYR A 35 34.19 -32.73 19.39
CA TYR A 35 33.43 -33.97 19.18
C TYR A 35 32.03 -33.91 19.82
N ILE A 36 31.94 -33.45 21.07
CA ILE A 36 30.66 -33.27 21.78
C ILE A 36 29.76 -32.27 21.04
N ALA A 37 30.31 -31.11 20.64
CA ALA A 37 29.57 -30.07 19.95
C ALA A 37 28.97 -30.53 18.62
N LYS A 38 29.73 -31.31 17.83
CA LYS A 38 29.26 -31.88 16.57
C LYS A 38 28.20 -32.96 16.78
N ARG A 39 28.38 -33.82 17.79
CA ARG A 39 27.39 -34.84 18.16
C ARG A 39 26.05 -34.19 18.56
N ASN A 40 26.08 -33.06 19.25
CA ASN A 40 24.89 -32.33 19.67
C ASN A 40 24.16 -31.58 18.54
N SER A 41 24.82 -31.42 17.38
CA SER A 41 24.40 -30.54 16.27
C SER A 41 24.16 -31.27 14.94
N GLN A 42 23.93 -32.59 14.95
CA GLN A 42 23.82 -33.41 13.73
C GLN A 42 22.61 -33.08 12.83
N LYS A 43 21.58 -32.41 13.37
CA LYS A 43 20.37 -31.98 12.64
C LYS A 43 19.84 -30.66 13.24
N PRO A 44 20.42 -29.50 12.89
CA PRO A 44 19.90 -28.22 13.34
C PRO A 44 18.47 -28.00 12.80
N ALA A 45 17.61 -27.35 13.59
CA ALA A 45 16.19 -27.15 13.27
C ALA A 45 15.93 -25.98 12.29
N ASP A 46 17.00 -25.30 11.84
CA ASP A 46 16.97 -24.07 11.07
C ASP A 46 17.95 -24.08 9.88
N SER A 47 18.25 -22.91 9.30
CA SER A 47 19.10 -22.79 8.10
C SER A 47 20.61 -22.96 8.35
N LEU A 48 21.03 -23.31 9.57
CA LEU A 48 22.42 -23.53 9.91
C LEU A 48 22.93 -24.88 9.40
N THR A 49 24.20 -24.94 9.00
CA THR A 49 24.87 -26.23 8.79
C THR A 49 25.19 -26.90 10.12
N CYS A 50 25.48 -28.21 10.11
CA CYS A 50 25.90 -28.93 11.32
C CYS A 50 27.12 -28.27 11.98
N ASP A 51 28.12 -27.81 11.21
CA ASP A 51 29.31 -27.13 11.73
C ASP A 51 29.00 -25.72 12.26
N GLN A 52 28.07 -24.98 11.63
CA GLN A 52 27.61 -23.68 12.11
C GLN A 52 26.88 -23.83 13.46
N SER A 53 25.95 -24.76 13.57
CA SER A 53 25.28 -25.10 14.83
C SER A 53 26.29 -25.59 15.88
N ALA A 54 27.23 -26.46 15.49
CA ALA A 54 28.25 -26.98 16.40
C ALA A 54 29.19 -25.88 16.89
N SER A 55 29.47 -24.85 16.09
CA SER A 55 30.28 -23.71 16.54
C SER A 55 29.61 -22.93 17.68
N ILE A 56 28.28 -22.75 17.62
CA ILE A 56 27.48 -22.15 18.70
C ILE A 56 27.43 -23.08 19.91
N ASN A 57 27.23 -24.39 19.69
CA ASN A 57 27.23 -25.36 20.78
C ASN A 57 28.56 -25.31 21.54
N LEU A 58 29.69 -25.38 20.82
CA LEU A 58 31.04 -25.33 21.39
C LEU A 58 31.29 -24.05 22.20
N TYR A 59 30.76 -22.91 21.75
CA TYR A 59 30.85 -21.64 22.48
C TYR A 59 30.18 -21.69 23.86
N THR A 60 29.15 -22.51 24.03
CA THR A 60 28.34 -22.60 25.26
C THR A 60 28.71 -23.79 26.16
N ILE A 61 29.65 -24.66 25.76
CA ILE A 61 30.06 -25.81 26.58
C ILE A 61 30.90 -25.34 27.79
N GLU A 62 30.57 -25.85 28.97
CA GLU A 62 31.36 -25.65 30.19
C GLU A 62 32.61 -26.54 30.24
N TRP A 63 33.65 -25.99 30.86
CA TRP A 63 34.95 -26.63 31.04
C TRP A 63 35.21 -26.83 32.53
N GLU A 64 35.91 -27.90 32.87
CA GLU A 64 36.21 -28.20 34.27
C GLU A 64 37.31 -27.27 34.79
N GLU A 65 37.09 -26.71 35.99
CA GLU A 65 38.10 -25.92 36.69
C GLU A 65 39.39 -26.75 36.86
N PRO A 66 40.60 -26.15 36.71
CA PRO A 66 40.89 -24.72 36.62
C PRO A 66 41.00 -24.16 35.18
N HIS A 67 40.53 -24.87 34.16
CA HIS A 67 40.80 -24.50 32.75
C HIS A 67 39.81 -23.46 32.21
N ASP A 68 40.31 -22.45 31.48
CA ASP A 68 39.47 -21.47 30.80
C ASP A 68 38.67 -22.13 29.66
N SER A 69 37.35 -21.94 29.64
CA SER A 69 36.51 -22.37 28.52
C SER A 69 36.76 -21.55 27.25
N LEU A 70 36.34 -22.10 26.10
CA LEU A 70 36.38 -21.37 24.83
C LEU A 70 35.65 -20.01 24.94
N TYR A 71 34.49 -19.98 25.60
CA TYR A 71 33.75 -18.76 25.92
C TYR A 71 34.64 -17.71 26.61
N THR A 72 35.31 -18.13 27.68
CA THR A 72 36.10 -17.23 28.54
C THR A 72 37.30 -16.69 27.80
N LEU A 73 38.06 -17.56 27.14
CA LEU A 73 39.27 -17.17 26.43
C LEU A 73 38.97 -16.32 25.18
N LEU A 74 37.94 -16.67 24.40
CA LEU A 74 37.54 -15.89 23.23
C LEU A 74 37.08 -14.49 23.64
N ASN A 75 36.21 -14.37 24.64
CA ASN A 75 35.72 -13.07 25.09
C ASN A 75 36.83 -12.20 25.72
N ARG A 76 37.80 -12.82 26.42
CA ARG A 76 39.01 -12.12 26.89
C ARG A 76 39.80 -11.56 25.71
N THR A 77 39.98 -12.36 24.65
CA THR A 77 40.69 -11.96 23.44
C THR A 77 39.96 -10.85 22.67
N LEU A 78 38.63 -10.93 22.54
CA LEU A 78 37.79 -9.90 21.89
C LEU A 78 37.86 -8.54 22.60
N ARG A 79 37.98 -8.53 23.93
CA ARG A 79 38.13 -7.31 24.75
C ARG A 79 39.56 -6.78 24.81
N SER A 80 40.56 -7.56 24.37
CA SER A 80 41.97 -7.14 24.40
C SER A 80 42.26 -6.02 23.40
N ALA A 81 43.09 -5.06 23.82
CA ALA A 81 43.60 -4.02 22.91
C ALA A 81 44.55 -4.58 21.84
N GLU A 82 45.16 -5.73 22.10
CA GLU A 82 46.08 -6.39 21.17
C GLU A 82 45.32 -7.17 20.09
N ARG A 83 44.87 -6.49 19.03
CA ARG A 83 44.08 -7.12 17.95
C ARG A 83 44.79 -8.27 17.22
N LYS A 84 46.12 -8.31 17.23
CA LYS A 84 46.88 -9.43 16.65
C LYS A 84 46.61 -10.75 17.35
N ALA A 85 46.24 -10.72 18.64
CA ALA A 85 45.86 -11.91 19.40
C ALA A 85 44.58 -12.58 18.89
N LEU A 86 43.74 -11.88 18.11
CA LEU A 86 42.56 -12.48 17.46
C LEU A 86 42.92 -13.32 16.23
N LYS A 87 44.12 -13.20 15.66
CA LYS A 87 44.47 -13.87 14.40
C LYS A 87 44.29 -15.40 14.46
N PRO A 88 44.69 -16.13 15.51
CA PRO A 88 44.40 -17.56 15.63
C PRO A 88 42.90 -17.88 15.63
N TRP A 89 42.05 -16.95 16.09
CA TRP A 89 40.61 -17.14 16.21
C TRP A 89 39.85 -16.89 14.91
N PHE A 90 40.48 -16.40 13.85
CA PHE A 90 39.78 -15.90 12.67
C PHE A 90 38.93 -16.98 11.97
N SER A 91 39.45 -18.19 11.78
CA SER A 91 38.69 -19.27 11.15
C SER A 91 37.47 -19.69 12.00
N TYR A 92 37.63 -19.74 13.33
CA TYR A 92 36.51 -19.98 14.24
C TYR A 92 35.49 -18.81 14.26
N LEU A 93 35.96 -17.55 14.29
CA LEU A 93 35.10 -16.35 14.24
C LEU A 93 34.33 -16.27 12.93
N LYS A 94 34.94 -16.65 11.80
CA LYS A 94 34.28 -16.73 10.50
C LYS A 94 33.11 -17.71 10.57
N LEU A 95 33.32 -18.92 11.07
CA LEU A 95 32.28 -19.94 11.20
C LEU A 95 31.18 -19.53 12.20
N PHE A 96 31.57 -19.09 13.38
CA PHE A 96 30.67 -18.72 14.49
C PHE A 96 29.83 -17.48 14.17
N LEU A 97 30.45 -16.40 13.67
CA LEU A 97 29.69 -15.18 13.36
C LEU A 97 28.82 -15.39 12.11
N THR A 98 29.24 -16.20 11.13
CA THR A 98 28.34 -16.59 10.01
C THR A 98 27.09 -17.30 10.53
N ALA A 99 27.24 -18.19 11.51
CA ALA A 99 26.11 -18.88 12.14
C ALA A 99 25.17 -17.88 12.83
N LEU A 100 25.70 -16.98 13.66
CA LEU A 100 24.89 -15.97 14.36
C LEU A 100 24.19 -14.99 13.40
N TYR A 101 24.82 -14.63 12.26
CA TYR A 101 24.20 -13.75 11.26
C TYR A 101 22.99 -14.39 10.58
N LYS A 102 22.97 -15.71 10.40
CA LYS A 102 21.85 -16.46 9.82
C LYS A 102 20.66 -16.65 10.77
N LEU A 103 20.89 -16.52 12.08
CA LEU A 103 19.81 -16.61 13.07
C LEU A 103 18.92 -15.36 13.06
N PRO A 104 17.60 -15.50 13.22
CA PRO A 104 16.70 -14.36 13.34
C PRO A 104 17.06 -13.50 14.56
N SER A 105 16.92 -12.18 14.43
CA SER A 105 17.16 -11.26 15.55
C SER A 105 15.95 -11.17 16.47
N VAL A 106 16.20 -11.28 17.76
CA VAL A 106 15.28 -11.01 18.85
C VAL A 106 15.23 -9.51 19.11
N LYS A 107 14.01 -8.97 19.16
CA LYS A 107 13.74 -7.56 19.47
C LYS A 107 12.91 -7.48 20.75
N GLY A 108 13.33 -6.65 21.68
CA GLY A 108 12.64 -6.51 22.97
C GLY A 108 13.60 -6.21 24.12
N VAL A 109 13.09 -6.24 25.34
CA VAL A 109 13.91 -6.02 26.54
C VAL A 109 14.56 -7.34 26.95
N ILE A 110 15.89 -7.35 27.01
CA ILE A 110 16.68 -8.47 27.53
C ILE A 110 17.49 -8.04 28.74
N TRP A 111 17.89 -9.01 29.54
CA TRP A 111 18.64 -8.79 30.78
C TRP A 111 19.98 -9.48 30.77
N ARG A 112 20.98 -8.82 31.35
CA ARG A 112 22.31 -9.38 31.65
C ARG A 112 22.72 -8.95 33.03
N GLY A 113 23.46 -9.79 33.76
CA GLY A 113 23.98 -9.41 35.06
C GLY A 113 25.41 -9.87 35.28
N ILE A 114 26.15 -9.11 36.08
CA ILE A 114 27.54 -9.38 36.46
C ILE A 114 27.71 -9.18 37.97
N ARG A 115 28.64 -9.93 38.57
CA ARG A 115 28.98 -9.84 40.00
C ARG A 115 30.14 -8.86 40.24
N ASP A 116 29.96 -7.62 39.78
CA ASP A 116 30.94 -6.54 39.91
C ASP A 116 30.25 -5.17 39.90
N ASP A 117 30.94 -4.14 40.42
CA ASP A 117 30.51 -2.75 40.35
C ASP A 117 31.14 -2.08 39.13
N VAL A 118 30.30 -1.84 38.12
CA VAL A 118 30.70 -1.10 36.91
C VAL A 118 29.90 0.18 36.75
N TYR A 119 29.22 0.65 37.80
CA TYR A 119 28.25 1.75 37.73
C TYR A 119 28.84 3.04 37.11
N ASP A 120 30.07 3.36 37.48
CA ASP A 120 30.77 4.55 36.98
C ASP A 120 31.43 4.38 35.61
N GLN A 121 31.53 3.14 35.11
CA GLN A 121 32.03 2.88 33.77
C GLN A 121 31.00 3.26 32.69
N TYR A 122 29.72 3.31 33.06
CA TYR A 122 28.59 3.59 32.15
C TYR A 122 28.09 5.04 32.29
N ASN A 123 29.02 6.01 32.27
CA ASN A 123 28.69 7.44 32.18
C ASN A 123 28.58 7.95 30.72
N ILE A 124 29.04 7.13 29.77
CA ILE A 124 29.02 7.37 28.33
C ILE A 124 28.56 6.12 27.62
N ASP A 125 28.17 6.25 26.36
CA ASP A 125 27.79 5.13 25.51
C ASP A 125 28.91 4.11 25.37
N GLN A 126 28.53 2.83 25.33
CA GLN A 126 29.46 1.71 25.43
C GLN A 126 29.48 0.89 24.14
N VAL A 127 30.62 0.28 23.87
CA VAL A 127 30.75 -0.78 22.87
C VAL A 127 31.07 -2.07 23.59
N TRP A 128 30.19 -3.06 23.51
CA TRP A 128 30.42 -4.38 24.08
C TRP A 128 31.22 -5.22 23.09
N TRP A 129 32.54 -5.23 23.28
CA TRP A 129 33.48 -5.90 22.36
C TRP A 129 33.42 -7.42 22.39
N GLY A 130 32.95 -8.03 23.48
CA GLY A 130 32.75 -9.47 23.60
C GLY A 130 31.32 -9.87 23.25
N VAL A 131 31.14 -11.11 22.83
CA VAL A 131 29.82 -11.73 22.69
C VAL A 131 29.18 -11.81 24.08
N SER A 132 27.98 -11.26 24.23
CA SER A 132 27.37 -11.04 25.55
C SER A 132 26.08 -11.83 25.69
N SER A 133 26.13 -12.89 26.50
CA SER A 133 24.97 -13.70 26.86
C SER A 133 23.97 -12.94 27.75
N CYS A 134 22.69 -13.08 27.43
CA CYS A 134 21.55 -12.36 27.98
C CYS A 134 20.35 -13.32 28.07
N THR A 135 19.32 -12.92 28.83
CA THR A 135 18.07 -13.69 28.99
C THR A 135 16.84 -12.80 28.80
N GLU A 136 15.75 -13.37 28.29
CA GLU A 136 14.43 -12.71 28.21
C GLU A 136 13.65 -12.77 29.53
N THR A 137 14.18 -13.42 30.58
CA THR A 137 13.45 -13.63 31.84
C THR A 137 14.22 -13.12 33.05
N MET A 138 13.62 -12.20 33.80
CA MET A 138 14.26 -11.58 34.96
C MET A 138 14.48 -12.60 36.08
N GLN A 139 13.63 -13.62 36.14
CA GLN A 139 13.74 -14.75 37.08
C GLN A 139 14.99 -15.60 36.86
N VAL A 140 15.41 -15.83 35.60
CA VAL A 140 16.66 -16.55 35.28
C VAL A 140 17.87 -15.69 35.66
N MET A 141 17.78 -14.38 35.45
CA MET A 141 18.83 -13.46 35.86
C MET A 141 19.02 -13.41 37.39
N GLU A 142 17.93 -13.37 38.18
CA GLU A 142 18.03 -13.39 39.65
C GLU A 142 18.73 -14.64 40.19
N ARG A 143 18.56 -15.79 39.51
CA ARG A 143 19.26 -17.04 39.86
C ARG A 143 20.75 -16.99 39.53
N PHE A 144 21.12 -16.36 38.41
CA PHE A 144 22.50 -16.31 37.93
C PHE A 144 23.39 -15.36 38.75
N VAL A 145 22.90 -14.14 39.01
CA VAL A 145 23.70 -13.12 39.70
C VAL A 145 23.66 -13.29 41.22
N GLY A 146 22.58 -13.88 41.76
CA GLY A 146 22.35 -14.04 43.19
C GLY A 146 21.68 -12.80 43.83
N ARG A 147 21.29 -12.94 45.10
CA ARG A 147 20.55 -11.89 45.86
C ARG A 147 21.42 -11.05 46.80
N SER A 148 22.70 -11.39 46.96
CA SER A 148 23.64 -10.75 47.89
C SER A 148 25.00 -10.51 47.23
N GLY A 149 25.77 -9.55 47.75
CA GLY A 149 27.07 -9.14 47.19
C GLY A 149 26.94 -8.08 46.09
N VAL A 150 28.08 -7.47 45.74
CA VAL A 150 28.20 -6.42 44.72
C VAL A 150 27.81 -6.97 43.36
N ARG A 151 26.84 -6.33 42.70
CA ARG A 151 26.34 -6.76 41.40
C ARG A 151 25.75 -5.63 40.57
N THR A 152 25.89 -5.76 39.25
CA THR A 152 25.32 -4.84 38.27
C THR A 152 24.38 -5.59 37.33
N LEU A 153 23.18 -5.05 37.16
CA LEU A 153 22.13 -5.56 36.28
C LEU A 153 21.92 -4.62 35.11
N PHE A 154 21.94 -5.18 33.91
CA PHE A 154 21.67 -4.50 32.67
C PHE A 154 20.26 -4.84 32.20
N THR A 155 19.44 -3.81 32.01
CA THR A 155 18.23 -3.89 31.19
C THR A 155 18.60 -3.35 29.82
N ILE A 156 18.36 -4.09 28.75
CA ILE A 156 18.82 -3.73 27.41
C ILE A 156 17.63 -3.75 26.47
N GLU A 157 17.28 -2.60 25.90
CA GLU A 157 16.39 -2.54 24.74
C GLU A 157 17.18 -3.04 23.52
N CYS A 158 16.97 -4.30 23.17
CA CYS A 158 17.71 -5.04 22.16
C CYS A 158 17.01 -4.98 20.80
N ILE A 159 17.79 -4.80 19.74
CA ILE A 159 17.32 -4.80 18.34
C ILE A 159 17.96 -5.93 17.51
N SER A 160 19.13 -6.46 17.91
CA SER A 160 19.92 -7.38 17.08
C SER A 160 20.25 -8.74 17.72
N GLY A 161 19.91 -8.96 18.99
CA GLY A 161 20.28 -10.16 19.76
C GLY A 161 19.86 -11.47 19.08
N LYS A 162 20.65 -12.52 19.27
CA LYS A 162 20.45 -13.81 18.59
C LYS A 162 20.02 -14.86 19.60
N ALA A 163 18.83 -15.44 19.42
CA ALA A 163 18.37 -16.57 20.22
C ALA A 163 19.17 -17.81 19.83
N ILE A 164 20.02 -18.29 20.73
CA ILE A 164 20.90 -19.44 20.49
C ILE A 164 20.47 -20.70 21.24
N GLY A 165 19.39 -20.66 22.03
CA GLY A 165 18.95 -21.79 22.87
C GLY A 165 18.83 -23.13 22.13
N ALA A 166 18.35 -23.14 20.88
CA ALA A 166 18.24 -24.35 20.06
C ALA A 166 19.60 -24.98 19.67
N HIS A 167 20.68 -24.20 19.75
CA HIS A 167 22.05 -24.58 19.37
C HIS A 167 23.02 -24.59 20.55
N SER A 168 22.61 -24.05 21.70
CA SER A 168 23.38 -24.06 22.95
C SER A 168 23.53 -25.47 23.51
N PHE A 169 24.59 -25.70 24.28
CA PHE A 169 24.80 -26.91 25.07
C PHE A 169 23.66 -27.08 26.10
N PHE A 170 23.16 -25.96 26.62
CA PHE A 170 22.02 -25.90 27.53
C PHE A 170 20.72 -25.70 26.75
N LYS A 171 20.21 -26.77 26.12
CA LYS A 171 19.05 -26.73 25.20
C LYS A 171 17.74 -26.19 25.80
N ASN A 172 17.65 -26.09 27.12
CA ASN A 172 16.46 -25.60 27.83
C ASN A 172 16.60 -24.15 28.30
N GLU A 173 17.71 -23.49 27.99
CA GLU A 173 17.91 -22.08 28.28
C GLU A 173 17.51 -21.22 27.07
N ASN A 174 16.61 -20.26 27.29
CA ASN A 174 16.28 -19.23 26.29
C ASN A 174 17.42 -18.19 26.23
N GLU A 175 18.61 -18.68 25.87
CA GLU A 175 19.83 -17.88 25.84
C GLU A 175 19.85 -16.99 24.60
N ILE A 176 20.10 -15.70 24.82
CA ILE A 176 20.26 -14.69 23.77
C ILE A 176 21.68 -14.16 23.83
N VAL A 177 22.36 -14.06 22.69
CA VAL A 177 23.66 -13.41 22.62
C VAL A 177 23.59 -12.11 21.84
N LEU A 178 24.20 -11.06 22.40
CA LEU A 178 24.57 -9.87 21.65
C LEU A 178 25.92 -10.09 20.97
N MET A 179 26.02 -9.63 19.72
CA MET A 179 27.21 -9.75 18.90
C MET A 179 28.39 -8.95 19.50
N PRO A 180 29.64 -9.33 19.19
CA PRO A 180 30.77 -8.48 19.56
C PRO A 180 30.64 -7.13 18.82
N GLY A 181 31.06 -6.06 19.46
CA GLY A 181 30.96 -4.70 18.91
C GLY A 181 29.57 -4.08 18.95
N THR A 182 28.61 -4.66 19.69
CA THR A 182 27.28 -4.04 19.89
C THR A 182 27.42 -2.69 20.59
N TYR A 183 26.82 -1.64 20.01
CA TYR A 183 26.84 -0.29 20.54
C TYR A 183 25.59 -0.01 21.36
N LEU A 184 25.81 0.35 22.62
CA LEU A 184 24.79 0.49 23.65
C LEU A 184 24.83 1.91 24.21
N ARG A 185 23.75 2.65 23.99
CA ARG A 185 23.54 3.96 24.60
C ARG A 185 23.13 3.80 26.05
N VAL A 186 23.75 4.55 26.96
CA VAL A 186 23.31 4.55 28.36
C VAL A 186 22.06 5.42 28.47
N VAL A 187 20.93 4.81 28.81
CA VAL A 187 19.64 5.49 28.94
C VAL A 187 19.46 6.03 30.35
N ALA A 188 19.73 5.18 31.35
CA ALA A 188 19.63 5.53 32.75
C ALA A 188 20.52 4.62 33.59
N LYS A 189 20.92 5.09 34.76
CA LYS A 189 21.54 4.27 35.79
C LYS A 189 21.05 4.68 37.16
N TRP A 190 20.86 3.72 38.04
CA TRP A 190 20.49 3.96 39.44
C TRP A 190 20.97 2.82 40.35
N SER A 191 21.04 3.07 41.65
CA SER A 191 21.37 2.08 42.66
C SER A 191 20.18 1.91 43.61
N PRO A 192 19.34 0.88 43.44
CA PRO A 192 18.16 0.70 44.28
C PRO A 192 18.47 0.18 45.69
N SER A 193 19.65 -0.40 45.94
CA SER A 193 20.10 -0.82 47.26
C SER A 193 21.63 -0.84 47.35
N GLU A 194 22.16 -0.86 48.57
CA GLU A 194 23.59 -1.09 48.83
C GLU A 194 24.01 -2.40 48.12
N ASN A 195 25.06 -2.32 47.28
CA ASN A 195 25.58 -3.42 46.46
C ASN A 195 24.74 -3.88 45.26
N LEU A 196 23.67 -3.16 44.87
CA LEU A 196 22.94 -3.41 43.61
C LEU A 196 22.95 -2.17 42.73
N TYR A 197 23.41 -2.34 41.49
CA TYR A 197 23.44 -1.32 40.48
C TYR A 197 22.60 -1.74 39.27
N MET A 198 21.79 -0.82 38.75
CA MET A 198 20.93 -1.02 37.60
C MET A 198 21.35 -0.06 36.50
N ILE A 199 21.60 -0.59 35.31
CA ILE A 199 21.99 0.17 34.12
C ILE A 199 21.01 -0.17 33.00
N HIS A 200 20.27 0.83 32.55
CA HIS A 200 19.39 0.72 31.41
C HIS A 200 20.14 1.16 30.15
N LEU A 201 20.25 0.24 29.20
CA LEU A 201 20.94 0.40 27.93
C LEU A 201 19.93 0.29 26.79
N ARG A 202 20.19 1.04 25.72
CA ARG A 202 19.49 0.90 24.44
C ARG A 202 20.49 0.56 23.37
N GLU A 203 20.27 -0.56 22.70
CA GLU A 203 21.04 -0.88 21.50
C GLU A 203 20.68 0.11 20.39
N THR A 204 21.71 0.71 19.80
CA THR A 204 21.55 1.67 18.69
C THR A 204 22.52 1.32 17.58
N ASN A 205 22.16 1.64 16.35
CA ASN A 205 23.07 1.48 15.22
C ASN A 205 24.24 2.47 15.37
N SER A 206 25.45 1.95 15.50
CA SER A 206 26.66 2.77 15.54
C SER A 206 26.94 3.40 14.18
N PRO A 207 27.44 4.65 14.11
CA PRO A 207 27.98 5.23 12.89
C PRO A 207 29.32 4.61 12.46
N TYR A 208 29.95 3.79 13.31
CA TYR A 208 31.21 3.10 13.06
C TYR A 208 31.02 1.59 13.00
N GLN A 209 31.60 0.95 11.97
CA GLN A 209 31.64 -0.51 11.86
C GLN A 209 32.67 -1.09 12.83
N PHE A 210 32.22 -1.66 13.95
CA PHE A 210 33.09 -2.25 14.97
C PHE A 210 33.50 -3.70 14.69
N VAL A 211 32.71 -4.42 13.88
CA VAL A 211 32.99 -5.78 13.42
C VAL A 211 32.68 -5.88 11.94
N ALA A 212 33.62 -6.38 11.14
CA ALA A 212 33.42 -6.61 9.71
C ALA A 212 32.31 -7.65 9.48
N SER A 213 31.56 -7.58 8.38
CA SER A 213 30.59 -8.64 8.05
C SER A 213 31.33 -9.95 7.75
N PRO A 214 30.89 -11.11 8.26
CA PRO A 214 31.52 -12.39 7.93
C PRO A 214 31.43 -12.72 6.43
N PHE A 215 30.61 -12.01 5.65
CA PHE A 215 30.47 -12.19 4.21
C PHE A 215 31.51 -11.41 3.37
N GLY A 216 32.45 -10.72 4.02
CA GLY A 216 33.50 -9.93 3.37
C GLY A 216 33.11 -8.48 3.13
N LYS A 217 34.07 -7.67 2.66
CA LYS A 217 33.73 -6.40 2.00
C LYS A 217 33.05 -6.77 0.68
N GLU A 218 31.73 -6.66 0.64
CA GLU A 218 31.09 -6.21 -0.59
C GLU A 218 31.89 -4.99 -1.07
N SER A 219 32.38 -5.06 -2.30
CA SER A 219 33.07 -3.96 -2.96
C SER A 219 32.21 -2.70 -2.83
N ASN A 220 32.62 -1.84 -1.90
CA ASN A 220 32.15 -0.48 -1.76
C ASN A 220 32.14 0.18 -3.13
N GLN A 221 30.97 0.62 -3.57
CA GLN A 221 30.69 2.02 -3.87
C GLN A 221 29.25 2.13 -4.39
N THR A 222 28.30 2.28 -3.47
CA THR A 222 27.51 3.50 -3.55
C THR A 222 27.91 4.31 -2.33
N ASN A 223 28.82 5.25 -2.56
CA ASN A 223 28.86 6.43 -1.72
C ASN A 223 27.41 6.91 -1.58
N GLY A 224 26.95 7.12 -0.35
CA GLY A 224 25.81 8.00 -0.08
C GLY A 224 26.11 9.46 -0.43
N ALA A 225 26.83 9.70 -1.52
CA ALA A 225 27.24 11.00 -2.04
C ALA A 225 26.80 11.23 -3.49
N ASP A 226 26.36 10.21 -4.25
CA ASP A 226 25.91 10.41 -5.65
C ASP A 226 24.39 10.32 -5.84
N LEU A 227 23.60 10.42 -4.76
CA LEU A 227 22.16 10.72 -4.82
C LEU A 227 21.86 12.23 -4.75
N ILE A 228 22.89 13.07 -4.91
CA ILE A 228 22.81 14.54 -4.89
C ILE A 228 23.67 15.15 -6.02
N GLN A 229 23.39 14.80 -7.26
CA GLN A 229 23.67 15.56 -8.49
C GLN A 229 22.71 14.95 -9.51
N ASP A 230 21.46 15.41 -9.60
CA ASP A 230 21.10 16.43 -10.58
C ASP A 230 19.90 17.23 -10.09
N LEU A 231 20.14 18.40 -9.49
CA LEU A 231 19.10 19.41 -9.32
C LEU A 231 19.69 20.81 -9.45
N GLU A 232 20.61 21.01 -10.39
CA GLU A 232 20.98 22.34 -10.86
C GLU A 232 20.57 22.45 -12.33
N HIS A 233 19.72 23.44 -12.61
CA HIS A 233 19.22 23.84 -13.93
C HIS A 233 17.82 23.33 -14.30
N SER A 234 16.80 23.88 -13.64
CA SER A 234 15.68 24.52 -14.35
C SER A 234 14.83 25.32 -13.37
N GLU A 235 14.54 26.56 -13.73
CA GLU A 235 13.67 27.45 -12.98
C GLU A 235 12.24 26.87 -12.87
N TYR A 236 11.74 26.85 -11.63
CA TYR A 236 10.32 26.80 -11.24
C TYR A 236 9.43 25.66 -11.78
N ARG A 237 9.53 24.46 -11.17
CA ARG A 237 8.37 23.55 -11.00
C ARG A 237 8.38 22.85 -9.63
N PRO A 238 7.24 22.74 -8.92
CA PRO A 238 7.15 22.00 -7.65
C PRO A 238 7.44 20.51 -7.88
N ARG A 239 8.41 19.94 -7.14
CA ARG A 239 8.79 18.52 -7.25
C ARG A 239 7.92 17.66 -6.32
N SER A 240 7.30 16.63 -6.90
CA SER A 240 6.60 15.56 -6.20
C SER A 240 7.50 14.32 -6.19
N ILE A 241 7.71 13.70 -5.03
CA ILE A 241 8.60 12.55 -4.86
C ILE A 241 7.78 11.36 -4.33
N ASN A 242 7.87 10.22 -5.00
CA ASN A 242 7.12 9.01 -4.67
C ASN A 242 8.02 7.81 -4.35
N PHE A 243 7.95 7.38 -3.09
CA PHE A 243 8.63 6.21 -2.54
C PHE A 243 7.65 5.16 -1.99
N ALA A 244 6.40 5.16 -2.48
CA ALA A 244 5.41 4.22 -1.99
C ALA A 244 5.77 2.75 -2.31
N GLY A 245 5.47 1.83 -1.40
CA GLY A 245 5.58 0.38 -1.63
C GLY A 245 7.01 -0.16 -1.67
N ARG A 246 8.02 0.63 -1.28
CA ARG A 246 9.44 0.29 -1.46
C ARG A 246 10.05 -0.50 -0.30
N LYS A 247 9.25 -0.87 0.71
CA LYS A 247 9.69 -1.56 1.93
C LYS A 247 10.77 -0.79 2.70
N LEU A 248 10.78 0.54 2.60
CA LEU A 248 11.74 1.39 3.30
C LEU A 248 11.63 1.19 4.81
N SER A 249 12.79 1.15 5.48
CA SER A 249 12.92 1.12 6.92
C SER A 249 13.05 2.53 7.51
N ASP A 250 12.94 2.66 8.82
CA ASP A 250 13.13 3.95 9.48
C ASP A 250 14.54 4.55 9.28
N ALA A 251 15.56 3.70 9.10
CA ALA A 251 16.92 4.15 8.83
C ALA A 251 17.06 4.79 7.43
N ASP A 252 16.31 4.26 6.45
CA ASP A 252 16.26 4.83 5.11
C ASP A 252 15.57 6.20 5.16
N ILE A 253 14.51 6.33 5.97
CA ILE A 253 13.85 7.60 6.20
C ILE A 253 14.77 8.62 6.84
N GLU A 254 15.58 8.23 7.81
CA GLU A 254 16.51 9.19 8.42
C GLU A 254 17.47 9.81 7.39
N LYS A 255 17.93 9.00 6.42
CA LYS A 255 18.74 9.49 5.28
C LYS A 255 17.93 10.35 4.32
N ILE A 256 16.74 9.88 3.91
CA ILE A 256 15.84 10.60 3.00
C ILE A 256 15.43 11.96 3.58
N VAL A 257 15.15 12.02 4.88
CA VAL A 257 14.76 13.22 5.59
C VAL A 257 15.91 14.24 5.59
N LYS A 258 17.14 13.80 5.92
CA LYS A 258 18.34 14.65 5.95
C LYS A 258 18.72 15.21 4.59
N ASP A 259 18.57 14.44 3.52
CA ASP A 259 19.06 14.82 2.19
C ASP A 259 17.98 15.35 1.24
N LYS A 260 16.73 14.93 1.38
CA LYS A 260 15.64 15.31 0.45
C LYS A 260 14.61 16.24 1.11
N ILE A 261 14.15 16.00 2.34
CA ILE A 261 13.13 16.86 2.97
C ILE A 261 13.71 18.22 3.40
N ILE A 262 14.94 18.26 3.89
CA ILE A 262 15.56 19.51 4.39
C ILE A 262 16.25 20.30 3.25
N LYS A 263 16.82 19.63 2.23
CA LYS A 263 17.67 20.30 1.21
C LYS A 263 17.00 20.52 -0.15
N THR A 264 15.82 19.96 -0.43
CA THR A 264 15.19 20.07 -1.77
C THR A 264 13.90 20.88 -1.76
N HIS A 265 13.54 21.49 -2.90
CA HIS A 265 12.26 22.18 -3.13
C HIS A 265 11.07 21.19 -3.30
N CYS A 266 11.06 20.10 -2.53
CA CYS A 266 10.02 19.07 -2.58
C CYS A 266 8.75 19.58 -1.90
N THR A 267 7.64 19.60 -2.64
CA THR A 267 6.34 20.08 -2.13
C THR A 267 5.37 18.93 -1.83
N GLN A 268 5.63 17.74 -2.37
CA GLN A 268 4.81 16.55 -2.15
C GLN A 268 5.71 15.33 -1.94
N LEU A 269 5.50 14.63 -0.84
CA LEU A 269 6.25 13.43 -0.49
C LEU A 269 5.29 12.27 -0.21
N ASN A 270 5.45 11.18 -0.95
CA ASN A 270 4.72 9.95 -0.73
C ASN A 270 5.64 8.83 -0.20
N LEU A 271 5.37 8.36 1.02
CA LEU A 271 6.07 7.28 1.71
C LEU A 271 5.09 6.13 2.07
N SER A 272 3.95 6.02 1.39
CA SER A 272 2.93 5.03 1.76
C SER A 272 3.36 3.58 1.52
N GLY A 273 2.82 2.62 2.27
CA GLY A 273 3.07 1.19 2.03
C GLY A 273 4.52 0.79 2.27
N ASN A 274 5.16 1.38 3.27
CA ASN A 274 6.52 1.05 3.70
C ASN A 274 6.49 0.40 5.10
N ASN A 275 7.67 0.14 5.66
CA ASN A 275 7.80 -0.46 6.99
C ASN A 275 8.13 0.60 8.05
N LEU A 276 7.56 1.80 7.92
CA LEU A 276 7.87 2.89 8.83
C LEU A 276 7.17 2.68 10.17
N THR A 277 7.92 2.85 11.24
CA THR A 277 7.41 2.77 12.61
C THR A 277 7.33 4.17 13.22
N TRP A 278 7.07 4.23 14.52
CA TRP A 278 7.14 5.46 15.29
C TRP A 278 8.49 6.17 15.17
N TYR A 279 9.61 5.44 14.96
CA TYR A 279 10.94 6.03 14.87
C TYR A 279 11.15 6.77 13.53
N GLY A 280 10.68 6.21 12.42
CA GLY A 280 10.67 6.91 11.12
C GLY A 280 9.80 8.16 11.18
N CYS A 281 8.66 8.08 11.87
CA CYS A 281 7.79 9.24 12.10
C CYS A 281 8.43 10.32 12.98
N TRP A 282 9.22 9.93 13.98
CA TRP A 282 10.02 10.87 14.76
C TRP A 282 11.02 11.63 13.88
N ALA A 283 11.75 10.93 12.99
CA ALA A 283 12.71 11.56 12.08
C ALA A 283 12.01 12.55 11.14
N ILE A 284 10.87 12.15 10.57
CA ILE A 284 10.03 13.00 9.70
C ILE A 284 9.52 14.21 10.47
N ALA A 285 8.96 14.01 11.67
CA ALA A 285 8.46 15.06 12.53
C ALA A 285 9.54 16.11 12.84
N ASN A 286 10.76 15.67 13.15
CA ASN A 286 11.86 16.59 13.44
C ASN A 286 12.20 17.47 12.23
N ALA A 287 12.18 16.92 11.02
CA ALA A 287 12.39 17.72 9.82
C ALA A 287 11.20 18.62 9.46
N LEU A 288 9.97 18.18 9.72
CA LEU A 288 8.76 18.97 9.48
C LEU A 288 8.76 20.27 10.29
N ARG A 289 9.32 20.29 11.50
CA ARG A 289 9.37 21.50 12.35
C ARG A 289 10.08 22.68 11.67
N THR A 290 11.17 22.40 10.97
CA THR A 290 11.94 23.42 10.25
C THR A 290 11.62 23.51 8.77
N ASN A 291 10.79 22.61 8.25
CA ASN A 291 10.47 22.55 6.82
C ASN A 291 9.41 23.59 6.45
N THR A 292 9.72 24.42 5.46
CA THR A 292 8.88 25.51 4.98
C THR A 292 8.38 25.31 3.54
N ILE A 293 8.51 24.10 2.99
CA ILE A 293 8.25 23.84 1.55
C ILE A 293 7.25 22.69 1.35
N LEU A 294 7.25 21.69 2.21
CA LEU A 294 6.45 20.47 2.04
C LEU A 294 4.97 20.77 2.33
N ILE A 295 4.15 20.66 1.28
CA ILE A 295 2.72 20.97 1.31
C ILE A 295 1.90 19.70 1.54
N GLN A 296 2.36 18.56 1.02
CA GLN A 296 1.65 17.28 1.09
C GLN A 296 2.58 16.17 1.56
N LEU A 297 2.11 15.40 2.55
CA LEU A 297 2.81 14.25 3.08
C LEU A 297 1.87 13.05 3.15
N ASN A 298 2.24 11.94 2.51
CA ASN A 298 1.53 10.68 2.62
C ASN A 298 2.39 9.63 3.34
N LEU A 299 1.90 9.16 4.49
CA LEU A 299 2.50 8.10 5.30
C LEU A 299 1.56 6.89 5.44
N SER A 300 0.51 6.77 4.62
CA SER A 300 -0.48 5.70 4.76
C SER A 300 0.12 4.30 4.64
N GLU A 301 -0.54 3.28 5.18
CA GLU A 301 -0.10 1.87 5.12
C GLU A 301 1.31 1.66 5.71
N ASN A 302 1.58 2.30 6.85
CA ASN A 302 2.81 2.14 7.64
C ASN A 302 2.46 1.77 9.09
N GLN A 303 3.42 1.27 9.87
CA GLN A 303 3.19 0.86 11.27
C GLN A 303 3.52 2.01 12.25
N ILE A 304 2.94 3.19 12.01
CA ILE A 304 3.23 4.42 12.76
C ILE A 304 2.80 4.30 14.23
N LEU A 305 1.63 3.69 14.45
CA LEU A 305 0.99 3.55 15.76
C LEU A 305 0.69 4.91 16.42
N HIS A 306 0.10 4.88 17.61
CA HIS A 306 -0.17 6.10 18.36
C HIS A 306 1.09 6.86 18.81
N GLU A 307 2.20 6.15 19.06
CA GLU A 307 3.48 6.72 19.47
C GLU A 307 4.11 7.56 18.36
N GLY A 308 4.11 7.07 17.12
CA GLY A 308 4.61 7.83 15.97
C GLY A 308 3.77 9.06 15.68
N THR A 309 2.46 8.92 15.88
CA THR A 309 1.48 10.00 15.69
C THR A 309 1.71 11.16 16.67
N LYS A 310 2.14 10.86 17.91
CA LYS A 310 2.51 11.90 18.88
C LYS A 310 3.59 12.83 18.33
N TYR A 311 4.66 12.28 17.74
CA TYR A 311 5.74 13.10 17.18
C TYR A 311 5.25 13.96 16.01
N LEU A 312 4.40 13.40 15.15
CA LEU A 312 3.80 14.15 14.05
C LEU A 312 2.90 15.28 14.57
N ALA A 313 2.09 15.01 15.61
CA ALA A 313 1.26 16.02 16.26
C ALA A 313 2.11 17.16 16.84
N ASP A 314 3.21 16.85 17.54
CA ASP A 314 4.14 17.86 18.04
C ASP A 314 4.73 18.71 16.91
N ALA A 315 5.09 18.08 15.78
CA ALA A 315 5.60 18.81 14.63
C ALA A 315 4.53 19.68 13.93
N LEU A 316 3.28 19.24 13.89
CA LEU A 316 2.15 20.00 13.33
C LEU A 316 1.84 21.26 14.13
N PHE A 317 2.20 21.31 15.41
CA PHE A 317 2.07 22.51 16.22
C PHE A 317 2.99 23.64 15.71
N GLU A 318 4.22 23.29 15.32
CA GLU A 318 5.24 24.23 14.86
C GLU A 318 5.18 24.47 13.35
N ASN A 319 4.77 23.46 12.57
CA ASN A 319 4.79 23.52 11.13
C ASN A 319 3.72 24.48 10.56
N THR A 320 4.16 25.39 9.69
CA THR A 320 3.30 26.44 9.12
C THR A 320 3.00 26.27 7.63
N VAL A 321 3.32 25.13 7.02
CA VAL A 321 3.26 24.98 5.54
C VAL A 321 2.49 23.73 5.09
N LEU A 322 2.54 22.64 5.87
CA LEU A 322 1.86 21.41 5.52
C LEU A 322 0.35 21.62 5.49
N THR A 323 -0.27 21.31 4.35
CA THR A 323 -1.71 21.49 4.12
C THR A 323 -2.46 20.17 3.95
N GLN A 324 -1.77 19.09 3.61
CA GLN A 324 -2.35 17.76 3.42
C GLN A 324 -1.49 16.70 4.10
N LEU A 325 -2.13 15.90 4.95
CA LEU A 325 -1.50 14.79 5.65
C LEU A 325 -2.36 13.54 5.50
N ASN A 326 -1.78 12.47 4.97
CA ASN A 326 -2.43 11.17 4.88
C ASN A 326 -1.76 10.18 5.83
N LEU A 327 -2.56 9.65 6.75
CA LEU A 327 -2.21 8.70 7.79
C LEU A 327 -3.15 7.48 7.77
N GLY A 328 -3.75 7.15 6.61
CA GLY A 328 -4.64 6.00 6.50
C GLY A 328 -3.93 4.66 6.75
N SER A 329 -4.57 3.70 7.39
CA SER A 329 -4.00 2.36 7.67
C SER A 329 -2.67 2.43 8.45
N CYS A 330 -2.63 3.27 9.49
CA CYS A 330 -1.43 3.53 10.30
C CYS A 330 -1.51 3.01 11.74
N GLN A 331 -2.59 2.31 12.09
CA GLN A 331 -2.86 1.76 13.42
C GLN A 331 -2.81 2.81 14.55
N ILE A 332 -3.30 4.02 14.26
CA ILE A 332 -3.22 5.19 15.14
C ILE A 332 -4.10 5.06 16.39
N LYS A 333 -5.28 4.45 16.27
CA LYS A 333 -6.28 4.29 17.34
C LYS A 333 -6.69 5.63 17.99
N ASP A 334 -7.53 5.57 19.02
CA ASP A 334 -8.04 6.77 19.69
C ASP A 334 -6.96 7.64 20.35
N ASN A 335 -5.90 7.02 20.90
CA ASN A 335 -4.82 7.74 21.56
C ASN A 335 -4.02 8.60 20.58
N GLY A 336 -3.73 8.09 19.37
CA GLY A 336 -3.05 8.87 18.36
C GLY A 336 -3.92 9.98 17.79
N VAL A 337 -5.23 9.73 17.66
CA VAL A 337 -6.23 10.76 17.29
C VAL A 337 -6.30 11.86 18.34
N GLN A 338 -6.18 11.53 19.63
CA GLN A 338 -6.12 12.53 20.70
C GLN A 338 -4.95 13.50 20.49
N TYR A 339 -3.73 12.99 20.25
CA TYR A 339 -2.56 13.84 20.01
C TYR A 339 -2.77 14.75 18.79
N LEU A 340 -3.29 14.20 17.69
CA LEU A 340 -3.60 15.00 16.51
C LEU A 340 -4.67 16.05 16.82
N ALA A 341 -5.73 15.70 17.54
CA ALA A 341 -6.80 16.62 17.88
C ALA A 341 -6.27 17.81 18.70
N ASP A 342 -5.41 17.55 19.69
CA ASP A 342 -4.79 18.59 20.51
C ASP A 342 -3.92 19.53 19.66
N ALA A 343 -3.11 18.99 18.75
CA ALA A 343 -2.30 19.80 17.83
C ALA A 343 -3.15 20.61 16.84
N LEU A 344 -4.20 20.01 16.28
CA LEU A 344 -5.05 20.63 15.26
C LEU A 344 -5.93 21.77 15.78
N GLN A 345 -6.16 21.85 17.10
CA GLN A 345 -6.82 23.01 17.69
C GLN A 345 -6.01 24.31 17.50
N GLN A 346 -4.69 24.20 17.40
CA GLN A 346 -3.77 25.33 17.22
C GLN A 346 -3.21 25.42 15.80
N ASN A 347 -3.12 24.30 15.07
CA ASN A 347 -2.66 24.31 13.69
C ASN A 347 -3.57 25.17 12.79
N THR A 348 -2.95 25.99 11.94
CA THR A 348 -3.66 26.95 11.07
C THR A 348 -3.50 26.67 9.58
N THR A 349 -2.85 25.56 9.21
CA THR A 349 -2.42 25.31 7.83
C THR A 349 -3.01 24.06 7.24
N LEU A 350 -3.24 23.02 8.05
CA LEU A 350 -3.76 21.76 7.57
C LEU A 350 -5.20 21.92 7.08
N THR A 351 -5.40 21.59 5.81
CA THR A 351 -6.69 21.68 5.10
C THR A 351 -7.30 20.32 4.82
N GLN A 352 -6.48 19.27 4.75
CA GLN A 352 -6.90 17.90 4.47
C GLN A 352 -6.18 16.92 5.39
N LEU A 353 -6.94 16.03 6.01
CA LEU A 353 -6.43 14.98 6.86
C LEU A 353 -7.14 13.66 6.50
N ASN A 354 -6.37 12.61 6.22
CA ASN A 354 -6.91 11.26 6.04
C ASN A 354 -6.47 10.37 7.20
N LEU A 355 -7.44 9.78 7.90
CA LEU A 355 -7.32 8.87 9.03
C LEU A 355 -8.09 7.56 8.80
N GLU A 356 -8.29 7.16 7.55
CA GLU A 356 -9.00 5.92 7.20
C GLU A 356 -8.31 4.69 7.79
N GLN A 357 -9.07 3.64 8.12
CA GLN A 357 -8.52 2.34 8.56
C GLN A 357 -7.55 2.42 9.76
N ASN A 358 -7.91 3.17 10.81
CA ASN A 358 -7.04 3.38 11.99
C ASN A 358 -7.60 2.83 13.29
N ALA A 359 -8.68 2.04 13.26
CA ALA A 359 -9.38 1.55 14.44
C ALA A 359 -9.76 2.69 15.40
N ILE A 360 -10.29 3.78 14.84
CA ILE A 360 -10.81 4.93 15.58
C ILE A 360 -12.22 4.59 16.06
N THR A 361 -12.44 4.64 17.37
CA THR A 361 -13.74 4.35 17.99
C THR A 361 -14.50 5.65 18.28
N ASP A 362 -15.64 5.53 18.98
CA ASP A 362 -16.39 6.68 19.50
C ASP A 362 -15.55 7.64 20.36
N LYS A 363 -14.51 7.13 21.04
CA LYS A 363 -13.61 7.95 21.85
C LYS A 363 -12.73 8.84 20.97
N GLY A 364 -12.18 8.31 19.88
CA GLY A 364 -11.45 9.12 18.90
C GLY A 364 -12.37 10.13 18.19
N ALA A 365 -13.60 9.74 17.86
CA ALA A 365 -14.62 10.65 17.33
C ALA A 365 -14.94 11.80 18.30
N TYR A 366 -14.98 11.53 19.61
CA TYR A 366 -15.13 12.56 20.63
C TYR A 366 -13.98 13.59 20.57
N TYR A 367 -12.72 13.16 20.47
CA TYR A 367 -11.59 14.09 20.36
C TYR A 367 -11.63 14.90 19.05
N LEU A 368 -12.00 14.27 17.93
CA LEU A 368 -12.16 14.97 16.66
C LEU A 368 -13.30 16.00 16.67
N ALA A 369 -14.31 15.82 17.53
CA ALA A 369 -15.35 16.82 17.71
C ALA A 369 -14.78 18.16 18.20
N ASP A 370 -13.71 18.15 19.01
CA ASP A 370 -13.06 19.40 19.44
C ASP A 370 -12.34 20.10 18.29
N VAL A 371 -11.75 19.34 17.36
CA VAL A 371 -11.18 19.88 16.11
C VAL A 371 -12.26 20.56 15.27
N PHE A 372 -13.46 19.97 15.19
CA PHE A 372 -14.58 20.54 14.43
C PHE A 372 -15.03 21.88 15.04
N ARG A 373 -14.97 22.01 16.37
CA ARG A 373 -15.34 23.24 17.11
C ARG A 373 -14.29 24.36 16.98
N ALA A 374 -13.02 24.01 16.78
CA ALA A 374 -11.91 24.97 16.75
C ALA A 374 -11.95 25.98 15.56
N LYS A 375 -12.86 25.80 14.58
CA LYS A 375 -13.07 26.72 13.42
C LYS A 375 -11.77 27.04 12.67
N ARG A 376 -10.94 26.01 12.42
CA ARG A 376 -9.64 26.13 11.73
C ARG A 376 -9.73 25.75 10.25
N LYS A 377 -8.61 25.84 9.51
CA LYS A 377 -8.58 25.66 8.05
C LYS A 377 -8.91 24.25 7.54
N LEU A 378 -9.16 23.27 8.41
CA LEU A 378 -9.50 21.92 7.97
C LEU A 378 -10.82 21.94 7.17
N THR A 379 -10.72 21.54 5.90
CA THR A 379 -11.82 21.52 4.93
C THR A 379 -12.22 20.11 4.50
N LYS A 380 -11.30 19.15 4.62
CA LYS A 380 -11.53 17.74 4.29
C LYS A 380 -11.03 16.85 5.41
N LEU A 381 -11.87 15.91 5.83
CA LEU A 381 -11.49 14.88 6.78
C LEU A 381 -12.05 13.53 6.33
N HIS A 382 -11.16 12.54 6.24
CA HIS A 382 -11.53 11.17 5.88
C HIS A 382 -11.35 10.24 7.09
N LEU A 383 -12.43 9.57 7.48
CA LEU A 383 -12.54 8.69 8.64
C LEU A 383 -13.13 7.32 8.27
N GLY A 384 -13.08 6.95 6.98
CA GLY A 384 -13.60 5.67 6.52
C GLY A 384 -12.88 4.45 7.11
N ALA A 385 -13.53 3.28 7.09
CA ALA A 385 -13.00 2.01 7.61
C ALA A 385 -12.56 2.10 9.10
N ASN A 386 -13.36 2.77 9.94
CA ASN A 386 -13.10 2.89 11.38
C ASN A 386 -14.27 2.27 12.18
N GLU A 387 -14.21 2.38 13.51
CA GLU A 387 -15.15 1.77 14.45
C GLU A 387 -16.06 2.84 15.09
N ILE A 388 -16.44 3.88 14.33
CA ILE A 388 -17.32 4.94 14.82
C ILE A 388 -18.78 4.45 14.76
N THR A 389 -19.46 4.50 15.90
CA THR A 389 -20.87 4.10 16.06
C THR A 389 -21.79 5.33 16.11
N GLU A 390 -23.07 5.12 16.45
CA GLU A 390 -24.01 6.22 16.68
C GLU A 390 -23.57 7.18 17.79
N ARG A 391 -22.78 6.72 18.77
CA ARG A 391 -22.31 7.54 19.90
C ARG A 391 -21.22 8.52 19.48
N GLY A 392 -20.22 8.06 18.74
CA GLY A 392 -19.19 8.92 18.15
C GLY A 392 -19.78 9.89 17.14
N MET A 393 -20.71 9.41 16.30
CA MET A 393 -21.40 10.27 15.34
C MET A 393 -22.20 11.38 16.02
N LYS A 394 -22.80 11.14 17.19
CA LYS A 394 -23.47 12.19 17.98
C LYS A 394 -22.51 13.34 18.31
N HIS A 395 -21.31 13.04 18.84
CA HIS A 395 -20.33 14.06 19.18
C HIS A 395 -19.89 14.89 17.98
N LEU A 396 -19.59 14.21 16.87
CA LEU A 396 -19.19 14.84 15.62
C LEU A 396 -20.32 15.68 15.00
N ALA A 397 -21.56 15.19 15.02
CA ALA A 397 -22.72 15.91 14.51
C ALA A 397 -22.98 17.20 15.30
N ASP A 398 -22.90 17.15 16.63
CA ASP A 398 -23.06 18.34 17.48
C ASP A 398 -22.00 19.40 17.17
N ALA A 399 -20.75 18.98 16.92
CA ALA A 399 -19.70 19.90 16.50
C ALA A 399 -19.89 20.42 15.06
N LEU A 400 -20.39 19.58 14.15
CA LEU A 400 -20.63 19.94 12.75
C LEU A 400 -21.69 21.04 12.58
N ARG A 401 -22.65 21.16 13.51
CA ARG A 401 -23.65 22.25 13.53
C ARG A 401 -23.01 23.64 13.53
N ILE A 402 -21.89 23.79 14.25
CA ILE A 402 -21.20 25.07 14.39
C ILE A 402 -19.93 25.17 13.55
N ASN A 403 -19.45 24.05 12.99
CA ASN A 403 -18.33 24.05 12.06
C ASN A 403 -18.68 24.83 10.78
N ARG A 404 -17.73 25.64 10.31
CA ARG A 404 -17.89 26.52 9.13
C ARG A 404 -16.77 26.34 8.12
N THR A 405 -16.06 25.22 8.16
CA THR A 405 -14.82 25.04 7.38
C THR A 405 -14.82 23.74 6.61
N LEU A 406 -15.39 22.66 7.18
CA LEU A 406 -15.49 21.37 6.52
C LEU A 406 -16.45 21.45 5.34
N THR A 407 -15.93 21.01 4.19
CA THR A 407 -16.60 20.89 2.90
C THR A 407 -16.75 19.44 2.45
N GLU A 408 -15.91 18.54 2.97
CA GLU A 408 -15.88 17.13 2.61
C GLU A 408 -15.65 16.26 3.86
N LEU A 409 -16.54 15.28 4.07
CA LEU A 409 -16.43 14.28 5.13
C LEU A 409 -16.64 12.88 4.57
N ASN A 410 -15.72 11.97 4.86
CA ASN A 410 -15.85 10.56 4.54
C ASN A 410 -16.00 9.73 5.83
N PHE A 411 -17.13 9.03 5.95
CA PHE A 411 -17.43 8.08 7.02
C PHE A 411 -17.66 6.66 6.51
N LYS A 412 -17.30 6.35 5.27
CA LYS A 412 -17.52 5.04 4.64
C LYS A 412 -17.04 3.89 5.52
N GLN A 413 -17.71 2.74 5.54
CA GLN A 413 -17.29 1.56 6.33
C GLN A 413 -17.09 1.88 7.82
N ASN A 414 -18.10 2.45 8.46
CA ASN A 414 -18.20 2.58 9.91
C ASN A 414 -19.49 1.90 10.40
N GLU A 415 -19.85 2.06 11.67
CA GLU A 415 -21.05 1.47 12.27
C GLU A 415 -22.09 2.51 12.69
N ILE A 416 -22.23 3.59 11.91
CA ILE A 416 -23.05 4.75 12.27
C ILE A 416 -24.53 4.39 12.50
N GLY A 417 -25.11 3.52 11.65
CA GLY A 417 -26.51 3.12 11.71
C GLY A 417 -27.50 4.29 11.59
N ASP A 418 -28.79 3.99 11.78
CA ASP A 418 -29.84 5.00 11.62
C ASP A 418 -29.84 6.08 12.71
N GLU A 419 -29.53 5.71 13.96
CA GLU A 419 -29.52 6.67 15.07
C GLU A 419 -28.32 7.62 14.97
N GLY A 420 -27.16 7.15 14.51
CA GLY A 420 -26.04 8.04 14.17
C GLY A 420 -26.42 8.98 13.02
N LEU A 421 -27.06 8.44 11.96
CA LEU A 421 -27.52 9.24 10.83
C LEU A 421 -28.57 10.27 11.23
N LYS A 422 -29.42 10.00 12.23
CA LYS A 422 -30.36 10.98 12.80
C LYS A 422 -29.64 12.22 13.31
N TYR A 423 -28.60 12.04 14.14
CA TYR A 423 -27.82 13.16 14.67
C TYR A 423 -27.16 13.96 13.55
N LEU A 424 -26.56 13.26 12.59
CA LEU A 424 -25.92 13.89 11.44
C LEU A 424 -26.94 14.65 10.57
N ALA A 425 -28.08 14.06 10.29
CA ALA A 425 -29.17 14.68 9.53
C ALA A 425 -29.63 15.99 10.18
N ASP A 426 -29.79 16.00 11.51
CA ASP A 426 -30.14 17.22 12.23
C ASP A 426 -29.05 18.30 12.14
N ALA A 427 -27.77 17.90 12.11
CA ALA A 427 -26.67 18.84 11.91
C ALA A 427 -26.69 19.43 10.48
N LEU A 428 -26.90 18.60 9.45
CA LEU A 428 -26.93 18.99 8.04
C LEU A 428 -28.02 20.01 7.70
N LYS A 429 -29.13 20.05 8.45
CA LYS A 429 -30.17 21.08 8.29
C LYS A 429 -29.63 22.50 8.55
N THR A 430 -28.64 22.62 9.44
CA THR A 430 -28.10 23.91 9.89
C THR A 430 -26.70 24.20 9.37
N ASN A 431 -25.93 23.16 9.04
CA ASN A 431 -24.61 23.31 8.44
C ASN A 431 -24.73 23.95 7.05
N ARG A 432 -23.79 24.86 6.75
CA ARG A 432 -23.80 25.68 5.52
C ARG A 432 -22.48 25.58 4.73
N THR A 433 -21.67 24.56 4.99
CA THR A 433 -20.35 24.43 4.35
C THR A 433 -20.10 23.05 3.78
N LEU A 434 -20.71 22.01 4.33
CA LEU A 434 -20.51 20.65 3.84
C LEU A 434 -21.15 20.49 2.46
N MET A 435 -20.32 20.08 1.50
CA MET A 435 -20.65 19.91 0.08
C MET A 435 -20.57 18.44 -0.34
N GLN A 436 -19.74 17.64 0.32
CA GLN A 436 -19.53 16.24 0.01
C GLN A 436 -19.59 15.39 1.28
N LEU A 437 -20.39 14.33 1.24
CA LEU A 437 -20.57 13.41 2.35
C LEU A 437 -20.61 11.98 1.83
N ASP A 438 -19.73 11.13 2.36
CA ASP A 438 -19.71 9.70 2.11
C ASP A 438 -20.13 8.94 3.37
N LEU A 439 -21.22 8.17 3.24
CA LEU A 439 -21.84 7.33 4.26
C LEU A 439 -21.95 5.87 3.78
N GLY A 440 -21.15 5.46 2.79
CA GLY A 440 -21.18 4.11 2.26
C GLY A 440 -20.90 3.05 3.34
N SER A 441 -21.50 1.87 3.25
CA SER A 441 -21.26 0.75 4.19
C SER A 441 -21.41 1.13 5.69
N ASN A 442 -22.52 1.76 6.09
CA ASN A 442 -22.74 2.23 7.47
C ASN A 442 -23.94 1.58 8.18
N LYS A 443 -24.41 0.44 7.67
CA LYS A 443 -25.59 -0.28 8.20
C LYS A 443 -26.85 0.61 8.26
N ILE A 444 -26.97 1.59 7.37
CA ILE A 444 -28.14 2.48 7.26
C ILE A 444 -29.29 1.71 6.60
N ILE A 445 -30.47 1.71 7.21
CA ILE A 445 -31.66 1.03 6.67
C ILE A 445 -32.76 2.05 6.30
N GLU A 446 -34.00 1.58 6.15
CA GLU A 446 -35.16 2.40 5.76
C GLU A 446 -35.37 3.66 6.62
N LYS A 447 -35.19 3.54 7.96
CA LYS A 447 -35.42 4.64 8.90
C LYS A 447 -34.34 5.72 8.78
N GLY A 448 -33.10 5.35 8.48
CA GLY A 448 -32.05 6.31 8.16
C GLY A 448 -32.35 7.14 6.91
N GLY A 449 -32.96 6.53 5.88
CA GLY A 449 -33.44 7.22 4.68
C GLY A 449 -34.46 8.34 5.00
N LEU A 450 -35.33 8.14 5.99
CA LEU A 450 -36.27 9.16 6.48
C LEU A 450 -35.54 10.37 7.08
N TYR A 451 -34.56 10.15 7.95
CA TYR A 451 -33.81 11.25 8.57
C TYR A 451 -33.04 12.06 7.53
N LEU A 452 -32.42 11.37 6.58
CA LEU A 452 -31.69 12.01 5.49
C LEU A 452 -32.61 12.81 4.57
N ALA A 453 -33.81 12.31 4.27
CA ALA A 453 -34.81 13.04 3.52
C ALA A 453 -35.15 14.39 4.17
N ASP A 454 -35.35 14.40 5.49
CA ASP A 454 -35.64 15.62 6.23
C ASP A 454 -34.46 16.61 6.23
N ALA A 455 -33.22 16.10 6.28
CA ALA A 455 -32.04 16.92 6.08
C ALA A 455 -31.98 17.54 4.67
N LEU A 456 -32.20 16.74 3.62
CA LEU A 456 -32.13 17.17 2.22
C LEU A 456 -33.17 18.23 1.85
N ARG A 457 -34.35 18.21 2.49
CA ARG A 457 -35.39 19.25 2.32
C ARG A 457 -34.87 20.63 2.70
N ASN A 458 -34.05 20.71 3.73
CA ASN A 458 -33.58 21.96 4.34
C ASN A 458 -32.16 22.34 3.94
N ASN A 459 -31.31 21.34 3.65
CA ASN A 459 -29.93 21.57 3.25
C ASN A 459 -29.85 22.21 1.86
N ARG A 460 -28.91 23.15 1.71
CA ARG A 460 -28.68 23.92 0.48
C ARG A 460 -27.20 24.00 0.10
N THR A 461 -26.40 23.04 0.55
CA THR A 461 -24.94 23.05 0.34
C THR A 461 -24.41 21.74 -0.16
N LEU A 462 -25.03 20.62 0.20
CA LEU A 462 -24.61 19.29 -0.21
C LEU A 462 -24.80 19.15 -1.74
N ILE A 463 -23.71 18.78 -2.40
CA ILE A 463 -23.58 18.57 -3.85
C ILE A 463 -23.43 17.08 -4.16
N ARG A 464 -22.68 16.35 -3.33
CA ARG A 464 -22.44 14.91 -3.46
C ARG A 464 -22.79 14.19 -2.18
N LEU A 465 -23.56 13.11 -2.32
CA LEU A 465 -23.96 12.23 -1.25
C LEU A 465 -23.76 10.78 -1.71
N ASP A 466 -22.90 10.05 -1.01
CA ASP A 466 -22.67 8.63 -1.24
C ASP A 466 -23.30 7.81 -0.11
N LEU A 467 -24.18 6.88 -0.48
CA LEU A 467 -24.89 5.97 0.41
C LEU A 467 -24.68 4.50 -0.01
N ASN A 468 -23.66 4.19 -0.80
CA ASN A 468 -23.46 2.86 -1.35
C ASN A 468 -23.37 1.78 -0.26
N SER A 469 -23.67 0.52 -0.60
CA SER A 469 -23.51 -0.63 0.30
C SER A 469 -24.22 -0.50 1.64
N ASN A 470 -25.42 0.07 1.65
CA ASN A 470 -26.30 0.15 2.82
C ASN A 470 -27.53 -0.75 2.61
N GLN A 471 -28.59 -0.58 3.39
CA GLN A 471 -29.81 -1.38 3.35
C GLN A 471 -31.04 -0.49 3.29
N ILE A 472 -30.95 0.64 2.58
CA ILE A 472 -31.99 1.68 2.50
C ILE A 472 -33.33 1.11 2.00
N ALA A 473 -33.29 0.15 1.07
CA ALA A 473 -34.44 -0.49 0.46
C ALA A 473 -35.46 0.51 -0.15
N ASP A 474 -36.59 -0.01 -0.64
CA ASP A 474 -37.58 0.79 -1.38
C ASP A 474 -38.21 1.89 -0.53
N LYS A 475 -38.51 1.59 0.74
CA LYS A 475 -39.13 2.57 1.65
C LYS A 475 -38.17 3.70 2.00
N GLY A 476 -36.89 3.40 2.25
CA GLY A 476 -35.89 4.44 2.48
C GLY A 476 -35.65 5.29 1.24
N LEU A 477 -35.58 4.67 0.04
CA LEU A 477 -35.44 5.39 -1.22
C LEU A 477 -36.62 6.32 -1.48
N LYS A 478 -37.85 5.86 -1.20
CA LYS A 478 -39.05 6.71 -1.29
C LYS A 478 -38.90 7.98 -0.46
N GLN A 479 -38.44 7.85 0.79
CA GLN A 479 -38.24 9.02 1.65
C GLN A 479 -37.18 9.96 1.07
N ILE A 480 -36.02 9.42 0.67
CA ILE A 480 -34.94 10.20 0.06
C ILE A 480 -35.45 10.94 -1.18
N ALA A 481 -36.19 10.26 -2.05
CA ALA A 481 -36.82 10.84 -3.24
C ALA A 481 -37.74 12.01 -2.87
N ASP A 482 -38.60 11.85 -1.86
CA ASP A 482 -39.45 12.93 -1.34
C ASP A 482 -38.63 14.13 -0.81
N GLY A 483 -37.48 13.87 -0.19
CA GLY A 483 -36.56 14.91 0.26
C GLY A 483 -35.91 15.69 -0.90
N LEU A 484 -35.59 14.98 -1.99
CA LEU A 484 -34.95 15.53 -3.17
C LEU A 484 -35.87 16.41 -4.02
N ARG A 485 -37.20 16.23 -3.95
CA ARG A 485 -38.18 17.02 -4.73
C ARG A 485 -38.01 18.54 -4.59
N ASN A 486 -37.49 19.01 -3.46
CA ASN A 486 -37.22 20.42 -3.16
C ASN A 486 -35.74 20.75 -3.00
N ASN A 487 -34.85 19.76 -3.16
CA ASN A 487 -33.43 20.00 -3.05
C ASN A 487 -32.90 20.54 -4.38
N THR A 488 -32.20 21.67 -4.32
CA THR A 488 -31.71 22.39 -5.49
C THR A 488 -30.18 22.38 -5.61
N THR A 489 -29.49 21.60 -4.78
CA THR A 489 -28.01 21.62 -4.71
C THR A 489 -27.38 20.27 -4.99
N LEU A 490 -28.04 19.17 -4.63
CA LEU A 490 -27.51 17.83 -4.83
C LEU A 490 -27.45 17.53 -6.33
N THR A 491 -26.25 17.22 -6.80
CA THR A 491 -25.97 16.88 -8.19
C THR A 491 -25.55 15.43 -8.37
N GLN A 492 -25.05 14.79 -7.32
CA GLN A 492 -24.56 13.42 -7.34
C GLN A 492 -25.12 12.65 -6.15
N LEU A 493 -25.77 11.53 -6.45
CA LEU A 493 -26.30 10.60 -5.46
C LEU A 493 -25.91 9.18 -5.85
N ASP A 494 -25.19 8.51 -4.96
CA ASP A 494 -24.87 7.08 -5.10
C ASP A 494 -25.70 6.27 -4.11
N LEU A 495 -26.48 5.32 -4.65
CA LEU A 495 -27.34 4.38 -3.94
C LEU A 495 -27.01 2.94 -4.34
N ALA A 496 -25.80 2.66 -4.83
CA ALA A 496 -25.40 1.32 -5.20
C ALA A 496 -25.49 0.35 -4.02
N TYR A 497 -25.80 -0.92 -4.24
CA TYR A 497 -25.86 -1.98 -3.22
C TYR A 497 -26.76 -1.61 -2.02
N ASN A 498 -28.01 -1.24 -2.25
CA ASN A 498 -28.97 -0.81 -1.22
C ASN A 498 -30.25 -1.66 -1.14
N ARG A 499 -30.29 -2.80 -1.83
CA ARG A 499 -31.48 -3.66 -1.95
C ARG A 499 -32.71 -2.92 -2.49
N ILE A 500 -32.48 -1.98 -3.41
CA ILE A 500 -33.56 -1.26 -4.10
C ILE A 500 -34.16 -2.18 -5.16
N THR A 501 -35.47 -2.26 -5.22
CA THR A 501 -36.24 -3.00 -6.23
C THR A 501 -36.95 -2.02 -7.17
N ASP A 502 -37.75 -2.57 -8.09
CA ASP A 502 -38.59 -1.79 -9.00
C ASP A 502 -39.53 -0.80 -8.27
N ILE A 503 -39.97 -1.12 -7.05
CA ILE A 503 -40.87 -0.27 -6.24
C ILE A 503 -40.14 1.01 -5.80
N GLY A 504 -38.91 0.90 -5.33
CA GLY A 504 -38.11 2.07 -4.96
C GLY A 504 -37.84 2.97 -6.17
N ILE A 505 -37.58 2.37 -7.32
CA ILE A 505 -37.40 3.09 -8.59
C ILE A 505 -38.67 3.81 -9.03
N GLN A 506 -39.84 3.18 -8.91
CA GLN A 506 -41.13 3.83 -9.18
C GLN A 506 -41.28 5.13 -8.38
N HIS A 507 -40.92 5.14 -7.09
CA HIS A 507 -40.94 6.34 -6.26
C HIS A 507 -39.90 7.39 -6.67
N LEU A 508 -38.73 6.96 -7.14
CA LEU A 508 -37.69 7.86 -7.63
C LEU A 508 -38.11 8.55 -8.94
N THR A 509 -38.88 7.88 -9.80
CA THR A 509 -39.36 8.43 -11.09
C THR A 509 -40.14 9.72 -10.92
N ASP A 510 -41.01 9.84 -9.91
CA ASP A 510 -41.73 11.08 -9.61
C ASP A 510 -40.77 12.26 -9.33
N THR A 511 -39.63 11.96 -8.74
CA THR A 511 -38.61 12.96 -8.40
C THR A 511 -37.78 13.33 -9.61
N LEU A 512 -37.47 12.38 -10.49
CA LEU A 512 -36.71 12.61 -11.72
C LEU A 512 -37.54 13.33 -12.80
N THR A 513 -38.86 13.20 -12.77
CA THR A 513 -39.79 13.82 -13.72
C THR A 513 -40.31 15.19 -13.28
N THR A 514 -39.99 15.63 -12.05
CA THR A 514 -40.47 16.92 -11.54
C THR A 514 -39.98 18.09 -12.38
N LYS A 515 -40.86 19.08 -12.62
CA LYS A 515 -40.51 20.34 -13.32
C LYS A 515 -39.75 21.34 -12.44
N ARG A 516 -39.56 21.04 -11.15
CA ARG A 516 -38.80 21.89 -10.21
C ARG A 516 -37.30 21.88 -10.54
N ILE A 517 -36.54 22.81 -9.94
CA ILE A 517 -35.09 22.98 -10.18
C ILE A 517 -34.32 21.84 -9.49
N GLN A 518 -34.47 20.63 -10.00
CA GLN A 518 -33.68 19.48 -9.63
C GLN A 518 -32.34 19.54 -10.42
N ARG A 519 -31.22 19.28 -9.74
CA ARG A 519 -29.87 19.41 -10.32
C ARG A 519 -29.09 18.09 -10.37
N LEU A 520 -29.75 16.96 -10.16
CA LEU A 520 -29.11 15.65 -10.18
C LEU A 520 -28.64 15.34 -11.60
N THR A 521 -27.32 15.26 -11.75
CA THR A 521 -26.64 14.94 -13.01
C THR A 521 -26.03 13.55 -12.99
N ARG A 522 -25.81 12.98 -11.80
CA ARG A 522 -25.25 11.64 -11.61
C ARG A 522 -26.08 10.83 -10.61
N LEU A 523 -26.47 9.64 -11.02
CA LEU A 523 -27.25 8.71 -10.21
C LEU A 523 -26.62 7.31 -10.27
N GLY A 524 -26.15 6.83 -9.12
CA GLY A 524 -25.64 5.47 -8.93
C GLY A 524 -26.72 4.54 -8.38
N LEU A 525 -27.03 3.46 -9.10
CA LEU A 525 -28.01 2.44 -8.71
C LEU A 525 -27.46 1.02 -8.92
N GLY A 526 -26.14 0.86 -9.08
CA GLY A 526 -25.51 -0.43 -9.30
C GLY A 526 -25.72 -1.41 -8.14
N GLY A 527 -25.63 -2.72 -8.36
CA GLY A 527 -25.67 -3.72 -7.27
C GLY A 527 -27.02 -3.83 -6.55
N ASN A 528 -28.12 -3.44 -7.19
CA ASN A 528 -29.46 -3.49 -6.62
C ASN A 528 -30.29 -4.63 -7.24
N GLU A 529 -31.58 -4.70 -6.90
CA GLU A 529 -32.50 -5.74 -7.37
C GLU A 529 -33.46 -5.21 -8.44
N ILE A 530 -33.00 -4.26 -9.27
CA ILE A 530 -33.80 -3.61 -10.30
C ILE A 530 -33.95 -4.56 -11.49
N THR A 531 -35.19 -4.79 -11.91
CA THR A 531 -35.55 -5.61 -13.06
C THR A 531 -36.02 -4.74 -14.24
N ASP A 532 -36.46 -5.37 -15.33
CA ASP A 532 -37.00 -4.67 -16.50
C ASP A 532 -38.17 -3.73 -16.17
N ASN A 533 -38.93 -3.99 -15.09
CA ASN A 533 -40.02 -3.12 -14.65
C ASN A 533 -39.49 -1.84 -13.99
N GLY A 534 -38.46 -1.92 -13.15
CA GLY A 534 -37.80 -0.73 -12.63
C GLY A 534 -37.17 0.10 -13.74
N ILE A 535 -36.57 -0.57 -14.72
CA ILE A 535 -36.05 0.09 -15.92
C ILE A 535 -37.15 0.76 -16.74
N GLN A 536 -38.36 0.22 -16.82
CA GLN A 536 -39.49 0.92 -17.42
C GLN A 536 -39.70 2.29 -16.78
N TYR A 537 -39.76 2.36 -15.46
CA TYR A 537 -39.98 3.62 -14.73
C TYR A 537 -38.82 4.62 -14.94
N LEU A 538 -37.56 4.15 -15.00
CA LEU A 538 -36.43 5.02 -15.33
C LEU A 538 -36.47 5.51 -16.76
N SER A 539 -36.83 4.65 -17.72
CA SER A 539 -37.01 5.02 -19.12
C SER A 539 -38.05 6.12 -19.29
N GLU A 540 -39.20 5.98 -18.63
CA GLU A 540 -40.25 7.01 -18.59
C GLU A 540 -39.71 8.32 -18.00
N ALA A 541 -38.89 8.24 -16.94
CA ALA A 541 -38.23 9.41 -16.38
C ALA A 541 -37.27 10.09 -17.37
N LEU A 542 -36.47 9.32 -18.10
CA LEU A 542 -35.47 9.81 -19.06
C LEU A 542 -36.09 10.49 -20.30
N LEU A 543 -37.35 10.19 -20.64
CA LEU A 543 -38.07 10.92 -21.69
C LEU A 543 -38.29 12.39 -21.34
N ILE A 544 -38.43 12.69 -20.04
CA ILE A 544 -38.74 14.02 -19.52
C ILE A 544 -37.47 14.68 -18.97
N ASN A 545 -36.67 13.94 -18.22
CA ASN A 545 -35.50 14.46 -17.53
C ASN A 545 -34.40 14.89 -18.52
N ARG A 546 -33.98 16.15 -18.41
CA ARG A 546 -32.92 16.75 -19.24
C ARG A 546 -31.71 17.21 -18.41
N LYS A 547 -31.50 16.58 -17.25
CA LYS A 547 -30.42 16.94 -16.32
C LYS A 547 -29.45 15.79 -16.09
N LEU A 548 -29.94 14.55 -16.12
CA LEU A 548 -29.10 13.38 -15.90
C LEU A 548 -28.09 13.21 -17.05
N ILE A 549 -26.82 13.12 -16.67
CA ILE A 549 -25.66 12.98 -17.54
C ILE A 549 -25.04 11.59 -17.39
N GLN A 550 -25.06 11.04 -16.16
CA GLN A 550 -24.50 9.74 -15.84
C GLN A 550 -25.52 8.90 -15.07
N LEU A 551 -25.74 7.68 -15.56
CA LEU A 551 -26.61 6.70 -14.93
C LEU A 551 -25.84 5.38 -14.82
N ASP A 552 -25.71 4.89 -13.60
CA ASP A 552 -25.09 3.61 -13.32
C ASP A 552 -26.13 2.59 -12.82
N LEU A 553 -26.24 1.50 -13.56
CA LEU A 553 -27.17 0.39 -13.35
C LEU A 553 -26.44 -0.96 -13.32
N GLU A 554 -25.13 -0.97 -13.07
CA GLU A 554 -24.32 -2.19 -13.01
C GLU A 554 -24.90 -3.23 -12.05
N SER A 555 -24.67 -4.52 -12.24
CA SER A 555 -24.97 -5.56 -11.24
C SER A 555 -26.43 -5.55 -10.77
N ASN A 556 -27.36 -5.44 -11.72
CA ASN A 556 -28.81 -5.52 -11.49
C ASN A 556 -29.40 -6.77 -12.19
N ARG A 557 -30.72 -6.86 -12.32
CA ARG A 557 -31.43 -7.97 -12.97
C ARG A 557 -32.05 -7.55 -14.31
N ILE A 558 -31.35 -6.70 -15.07
CA ILE A 558 -31.83 -6.15 -16.34
C ILE A 558 -31.65 -7.19 -17.45
N SER A 559 -32.72 -7.52 -18.17
CA SER A 559 -32.70 -8.43 -19.32
C SER A 559 -32.71 -7.70 -20.66
N GLU A 560 -32.85 -8.44 -21.76
CA GLU A 560 -33.08 -7.90 -23.10
C GLU A 560 -34.25 -6.89 -23.16
N LYS A 561 -35.31 -7.10 -22.35
CA LYS A 561 -36.48 -6.21 -22.32
C LYS A 561 -36.16 -4.87 -21.66
N GLY A 562 -35.42 -4.87 -20.56
CA GLY A 562 -34.97 -3.65 -19.91
C GLY A 562 -34.02 -2.85 -20.81
N ALA A 563 -33.08 -3.53 -21.48
CA ALA A 563 -32.21 -2.90 -22.47
C ALA A 563 -33.00 -2.25 -23.62
N GLN A 564 -34.04 -2.93 -24.13
CA GLN A 564 -34.96 -2.36 -25.13
C GLN A 564 -35.62 -1.06 -24.63
N ARG A 565 -36.19 -1.07 -23.42
CA ARG A 565 -36.84 0.10 -22.82
C ARG A 565 -35.88 1.27 -22.67
N LEU A 566 -34.63 1.03 -22.28
CA LEU A 566 -33.60 2.09 -22.22
C LEU A 566 -33.27 2.62 -23.61
N ALA A 567 -33.07 1.73 -24.58
CA ALA A 567 -32.79 2.12 -25.96
C ALA A 567 -33.90 3.04 -26.53
N ASP A 568 -35.17 2.72 -26.26
CA ASP A 568 -36.30 3.55 -26.69
C ASP A 568 -36.29 4.93 -26.02
N ALA A 569 -35.99 5.02 -24.73
CA ALA A 569 -35.86 6.30 -24.04
C ALA A 569 -34.69 7.14 -24.58
N LEU A 570 -33.55 6.50 -24.88
CA LEU A 570 -32.34 7.14 -25.41
C LEU A 570 -32.50 7.65 -26.85
N ARG A 571 -33.55 7.22 -27.57
CA ARG A 571 -33.94 7.84 -28.84
C ARG A 571 -34.26 9.31 -28.67
N VAL A 572 -34.97 9.63 -27.59
CA VAL A 572 -35.48 10.96 -27.26
C VAL A 572 -34.55 11.69 -26.28
N ASN A 573 -33.91 10.97 -25.36
CA ASN A 573 -32.97 11.58 -24.42
C ASN A 573 -31.68 12.01 -25.14
N LYS A 574 -31.27 13.26 -24.90
CA LYS A 574 -30.08 13.89 -25.49
C LYS A 574 -29.14 14.49 -24.44
N THR A 575 -29.27 14.03 -23.19
CA THR A 575 -28.48 14.57 -22.06
C THR A 575 -27.61 13.51 -21.43
N LEU A 576 -28.00 12.24 -21.50
CA LEU A 576 -27.20 11.15 -20.99
C LEU A 576 -25.95 10.95 -21.86
N ILE A 577 -24.79 11.04 -21.21
CA ILE A 577 -23.46 10.92 -21.80
C ILE A 577 -22.83 9.58 -21.41
N GLN A 578 -23.07 9.12 -20.18
CA GLN A 578 -22.49 7.89 -19.65
C GLN A 578 -23.58 6.97 -19.12
N LEU A 579 -23.53 5.72 -19.57
CA LEU A 579 -24.45 4.66 -19.16
C LEU A 579 -23.64 3.42 -18.80
N ASN A 580 -23.72 3.00 -17.54
CA ASN A 580 -23.16 1.73 -17.08
C ASN A 580 -24.28 0.69 -16.96
N LEU A 581 -24.17 -0.40 -17.71
CA LEU A 581 -25.07 -1.54 -17.71
C LEU A 581 -24.32 -2.86 -17.39
N GLY A 582 -23.10 -2.77 -16.86
CA GLY A 582 -22.25 -3.91 -16.58
C GLY A 582 -22.93 -4.97 -15.68
N SER A 583 -22.49 -6.22 -15.75
CA SER A 583 -22.92 -7.32 -14.87
C SER A 583 -24.46 -7.50 -14.80
N ASN A 584 -25.15 -7.45 -15.94
CA ASN A 584 -26.60 -7.69 -16.06
C ASN A 584 -26.89 -8.94 -16.93
N LYS A 585 -28.13 -9.12 -17.39
CA LYS A 585 -28.57 -10.24 -18.23
C LYS A 585 -29.04 -9.78 -19.62
N ILE A 586 -28.36 -8.79 -20.19
CA ILE A 586 -28.78 -8.12 -21.44
C ILE A 586 -28.73 -9.07 -22.64
N ALA A 587 -27.70 -9.91 -22.74
CA ALA A 587 -27.47 -10.86 -23.83
C ALA A 587 -27.49 -10.22 -25.25
N ASN A 588 -27.42 -11.05 -26.29
CA ASN A 588 -27.29 -10.61 -27.68
C ASN A 588 -28.47 -9.72 -28.15
N LYS A 589 -29.71 -10.08 -27.81
CA LYS A 589 -30.89 -9.31 -28.22
C LYS A 589 -30.95 -7.94 -27.53
N GLY A 590 -30.61 -7.87 -26.25
CA GLY A 590 -30.55 -6.60 -25.54
C GLY A 590 -29.50 -5.65 -26.14
N VAL A 591 -28.32 -6.18 -26.46
CA VAL A 591 -27.27 -5.40 -27.15
C VAL A 591 -27.71 -4.97 -28.55
N GLN A 592 -28.46 -5.79 -29.29
CA GLN A 592 -29.01 -5.40 -30.59
C GLN A 592 -29.88 -4.14 -30.49
N HIS A 593 -30.71 -4.01 -29.45
CA HIS A 593 -31.50 -2.79 -29.21
C HIS A 593 -30.61 -1.57 -28.92
N ILE A 594 -29.56 -1.75 -28.12
CA ILE A 594 -28.58 -0.69 -27.81
C ILE A 594 -27.80 -0.29 -29.08
N ALA A 595 -27.32 -1.26 -29.86
CA ALA A 595 -26.65 -1.02 -31.12
C ALA A 595 -27.53 -0.25 -32.11
N THR A 596 -28.82 -0.62 -32.20
CA THR A 596 -29.79 0.09 -33.03
C THR A 596 -29.88 1.57 -32.64
N ILE A 597 -29.91 1.89 -31.34
CA ILE A 597 -29.99 3.28 -30.91
C ILE A 597 -28.68 4.04 -31.09
N LEU A 598 -27.52 3.40 -30.92
CA LEU A 598 -26.22 4.03 -31.15
C LEU A 598 -26.07 4.56 -32.58
N ARG A 599 -26.76 3.99 -33.58
CA ARG A 599 -26.74 4.54 -34.95
C ARG A 599 -27.32 5.96 -35.04
N THR A 600 -28.21 6.34 -34.13
CA THR A 600 -28.94 7.63 -34.18
C THR A 600 -28.67 8.53 -32.97
N ASN A 601 -28.36 7.95 -31.81
CA ASN A 601 -27.99 8.69 -30.62
C ASN A 601 -26.52 9.15 -30.73
N LYS A 602 -26.31 10.46 -30.61
CA LYS A 602 -25.01 11.12 -30.69
C LYS A 602 -24.55 11.70 -29.35
N THR A 603 -25.21 11.33 -28.25
CA THR A 603 -24.95 11.94 -26.92
C THR A 603 -24.20 11.01 -26.01
N ILE A 604 -24.44 9.70 -26.10
CA ILE A 604 -23.68 8.70 -25.33
C ILE A 604 -22.25 8.66 -25.87
N THR A 605 -21.29 8.94 -24.99
CA THR A 605 -19.86 8.85 -25.29
C THR A 605 -19.17 7.75 -24.48
N ARG A 606 -19.80 7.26 -23.41
CA ARG A 606 -19.27 6.15 -22.61
C ARG A 606 -20.35 5.13 -22.32
N LEU A 607 -20.06 3.88 -22.66
CA LEU A 607 -20.97 2.77 -22.51
C LEU A 607 -20.23 1.58 -21.91
N ASP A 608 -20.74 1.09 -20.79
CA ASP A 608 -20.27 -0.16 -20.19
C ASP A 608 -21.33 -1.25 -20.35
N LEU A 609 -20.92 -2.35 -21.00
CA LEU A 609 -21.70 -3.55 -21.26
C LEU A 609 -20.97 -4.80 -20.74
N SER A 610 -20.03 -4.64 -19.82
CA SER A 610 -19.29 -5.77 -19.23
C SER A 610 -20.22 -6.81 -18.59
N GLY A 611 -19.83 -8.07 -18.53
CA GLY A 611 -20.52 -9.11 -17.75
C GLY A 611 -21.99 -9.36 -18.15
N ASN A 612 -22.33 -9.27 -19.43
CA ASN A 612 -23.72 -9.32 -19.92
C ASN A 612 -24.06 -10.54 -20.77
N GLN A 613 -23.19 -11.55 -20.80
CA GLN A 613 -23.34 -12.76 -21.61
C GLN A 613 -23.50 -12.44 -23.11
N ILE A 614 -22.76 -11.44 -23.59
CA ILE A 614 -22.77 -11.01 -24.98
C ILE A 614 -21.80 -11.89 -25.76
N THR A 615 -22.29 -12.56 -26.79
CA THR A 615 -21.48 -13.42 -27.65
C THR A 615 -21.09 -12.69 -28.94
N GLU A 616 -20.34 -13.34 -29.83
CA GLU A 616 -19.96 -12.88 -31.17
C GLU A 616 -21.13 -12.28 -31.97
N ASN A 617 -22.33 -12.88 -31.86
CA ASN A 617 -23.54 -12.40 -32.54
C ASN A 617 -24.00 -11.03 -32.03
N GLY A 618 -23.97 -10.80 -30.71
CA GLY A 618 -24.31 -9.50 -30.13
C GLY A 618 -23.27 -8.44 -30.46
N ILE A 619 -22.00 -8.84 -30.48
CA ILE A 619 -20.88 -7.98 -30.85
C ILE A 619 -20.92 -7.59 -32.33
N GLN A 620 -21.35 -8.48 -33.23
CA GLN A 620 -21.56 -8.15 -34.63
C GLN A 620 -22.55 -6.97 -34.79
N GLN A 621 -23.68 -7.02 -34.09
CA GLN A 621 -24.67 -5.93 -34.13
C GLN A 621 -24.08 -4.61 -33.63
N LEU A 622 -23.29 -4.65 -32.56
CA LEU A 622 -22.61 -3.48 -32.01
C LEU A 622 -21.57 -2.94 -32.99
N ALA A 623 -20.73 -3.79 -33.57
CA ALA A 623 -19.73 -3.42 -34.57
C ALA A 623 -20.36 -2.72 -35.78
N ASP A 624 -21.47 -3.25 -36.30
CA ASP A 624 -22.19 -2.63 -37.42
C ASP A 624 -22.73 -1.23 -37.08
N ALA A 625 -23.08 -1.00 -35.81
CA ALA A 625 -23.49 0.32 -35.34
C ALA A 625 -22.30 1.29 -35.19
N LEU A 626 -21.17 0.79 -34.70
CA LEU A 626 -19.92 1.56 -34.53
C LEU A 626 -19.29 2.01 -35.85
N HIS A 627 -19.60 1.34 -36.96
CA HIS A 627 -19.20 1.80 -38.29
C HIS A 627 -19.73 3.21 -38.61
N ASN A 628 -20.91 3.56 -38.10
CA ASN A 628 -21.56 4.86 -38.33
C ASN A 628 -21.53 5.76 -37.09
N ASN A 629 -21.44 5.18 -35.88
CA ASN A 629 -21.37 5.97 -34.66
C ASN A 629 -19.97 6.54 -34.45
N MET A 630 -19.84 7.85 -34.69
CA MET A 630 -18.62 8.62 -34.45
C MET A 630 -18.78 9.52 -33.20
N ASN A 631 -19.38 9.01 -32.12
CA ASN A 631 -19.52 9.76 -30.86
C ASN A 631 -19.08 8.95 -29.63
N LEU A 632 -19.13 7.61 -29.71
CA LEU A 632 -18.67 6.76 -28.63
C LEU A 632 -17.14 6.87 -28.50
N ILE A 633 -16.69 7.16 -27.29
CA ILE A 633 -15.29 7.39 -26.91
C ILE A 633 -14.76 6.22 -26.08
N GLU A 634 -15.57 5.72 -25.15
CA GLU A 634 -15.21 4.61 -24.25
C GLU A 634 -16.26 3.50 -24.37
N LEU A 635 -15.79 2.28 -24.66
CA LEU A 635 -16.61 1.07 -24.70
C LEU A 635 -15.96 -0.02 -23.84
N ASN A 636 -16.67 -0.47 -22.82
CA ASN A 636 -16.24 -1.59 -21.99
C ASN A 636 -17.10 -2.83 -22.28
N LEU A 637 -16.44 -3.94 -22.63
CA LEU A 637 -17.05 -5.23 -22.92
C LEU A 637 -16.47 -6.36 -22.05
N TRP A 638 -15.75 -6.03 -20.98
CA TRP A 638 -15.13 -6.99 -20.05
C TRP A 638 -16.06 -8.16 -19.70
N CYS A 639 -15.52 -9.38 -19.60
CA CYS A 639 -16.22 -10.55 -19.08
C CYS A 639 -17.47 -10.93 -19.91
N ASN A 640 -17.36 -10.86 -21.24
CA ASN A 640 -18.34 -11.36 -22.19
C ASN A 640 -17.69 -12.43 -23.09
N PRO A 641 -18.38 -13.53 -23.45
CA PRO A 641 -17.83 -14.57 -24.33
C PRO A 641 -17.77 -14.09 -25.79
N ILE A 642 -16.94 -13.08 -26.07
CA ILE A 642 -16.82 -12.44 -27.38
C ILE A 642 -16.14 -13.38 -28.37
N MET A 643 -15.12 -14.12 -27.92
CA MET A 643 -14.30 -15.01 -28.73
C MET A 643 -13.61 -14.31 -29.92
N ASP A 644 -12.82 -15.05 -30.70
CA ASP A 644 -12.06 -14.48 -31.81
C ASP A 644 -12.93 -13.91 -32.94
N GLU A 645 -14.11 -14.51 -33.18
CA GLU A 645 -15.08 -14.06 -34.20
C GLU A 645 -15.71 -12.72 -33.81
N GLY A 646 -16.11 -12.55 -32.54
CA GLY A 646 -16.62 -11.27 -32.06
C GLY A 646 -15.56 -10.17 -32.15
N VAL A 647 -14.30 -10.48 -31.84
CA VAL A 647 -13.19 -9.54 -32.01
C VAL A 647 -12.96 -9.19 -33.48
N GLN A 648 -13.14 -10.15 -34.40
CA GLN A 648 -13.06 -9.88 -35.84
C GLN A 648 -14.11 -8.84 -36.27
N HIS A 649 -15.34 -8.94 -35.78
CA HIS A 649 -16.36 -7.92 -36.06
C HIS A 649 -15.96 -6.54 -35.51
N LEU A 650 -15.47 -6.46 -34.27
CA LEU A 650 -14.99 -5.20 -33.70
C LEU A 650 -13.81 -4.61 -34.48
N ALA A 651 -12.84 -5.44 -34.88
CA ALA A 651 -11.70 -5.02 -35.69
C ALA A 651 -12.14 -4.39 -37.02
N ASN A 652 -13.12 -5.00 -37.69
CA ASN A 652 -13.69 -4.46 -38.92
C ASN A 652 -14.32 -3.06 -38.69
N ALA A 653 -15.00 -2.85 -37.56
CA ALA A 653 -15.56 -1.54 -37.21
C ALA A 653 -14.46 -0.51 -36.87
N LEU A 654 -13.43 -0.90 -36.10
CA LEU A 654 -12.33 -0.05 -35.67
C LEU A 654 -11.43 0.42 -36.83
N THR A 655 -11.43 -0.28 -37.95
CA THR A 655 -10.68 0.15 -39.15
C THR A 655 -11.12 1.54 -39.63
N ASN A 656 -12.42 1.84 -39.50
CA ASN A 656 -13.00 3.12 -39.92
C ASN A 656 -13.42 4.02 -38.76
N ASN A 657 -13.70 3.47 -37.57
CA ASN A 657 -14.06 4.27 -36.42
C ASN A 657 -12.86 5.12 -35.93
N ARG A 658 -13.09 6.43 -35.77
CA ARG A 658 -12.06 7.39 -35.35
C ARG A 658 -12.35 8.06 -34.01
N THR A 659 -13.31 7.54 -33.23
CA THR A 659 -13.73 8.18 -31.97
C THR A 659 -13.49 7.33 -30.75
N ILE A 660 -13.51 6.00 -30.87
CA ILE A 660 -13.20 5.13 -29.73
C ILE A 660 -11.72 5.31 -29.38
N THR A 661 -11.49 5.76 -28.15
CA THR A 661 -10.16 5.99 -27.57
C THR A 661 -9.81 4.96 -26.50
N LYS A 662 -10.82 4.34 -25.89
CA LYS A 662 -10.66 3.29 -24.87
C LYS A 662 -11.57 2.12 -25.16
N LEU A 663 -10.99 0.92 -25.17
CA LEU A 663 -11.68 -0.34 -25.41
C LEU A 663 -11.23 -1.38 -24.38
N GLY A 664 -12.20 -1.88 -23.60
CA GLY A 664 -12.02 -2.99 -22.67
C GLY A 664 -12.54 -4.30 -23.26
N LEU A 665 -11.66 -5.30 -23.36
CA LEU A 665 -11.94 -6.65 -23.87
C LEU A 665 -11.38 -7.72 -22.92
N GLU A 666 -11.28 -7.40 -21.64
CA GLU A 666 -10.76 -8.27 -20.62
C GLU A 666 -11.63 -9.54 -20.48
N ARG A 667 -11.04 -10.68 -20.11
CA ARG A 667 -11.73 -11.97 -19.88
C ARG A 667 -12.81 -12.28 -20.92
N SER A 668 -12.44 -12.20 -22.20
CA SER A 668 -13.37 -12.32 -23.32
C SER A 668 -13.11 -13.54 -24.20
N GLU A 669 -12.31 -14.50 -23.71
CA GLU A 669 -11.93 -15.74 -24.42
C GLU A 669 -11.23 -15.47 -25.76
N ILE A 670 -10.40 -14.43 -25.80
CA ILE A 670 -9.66 -14.01 -27.00
C ILE A 670 -8.36 -14.81 -27.07
N THR A 671 -8.08 -15.44 -28.20
CA THR A 671 -6.83 -16.18 -28.46
C THR A 671 -5.84 -15.35 -29.28
N GLU A 672 -4.73 -15.98 -29.70
CA GLU A 672 -3.81 -15.41 -30.69
C GLU A 672 -4.49 -15.00 -32.01
N GLN A 673 -5.57 -15.69 -32.41
CA GLN A 673 -6.26 -15.39 -33.67
C GLN A 673 -7.16 -14.15 -33.55
N GLY A 674 -7.87 -13.96 -32.45
CA GLY A 674 -8.61 -12.72 -32.18
C GLY A 674 -7.66 -11.54 -32.03
N THR A 675 -6.51 -11.75 -31.39
CA THR A 675 -5.44 -10.74 -31.31
C THR A 675 -4.96 -10.32 -32.69
N LYS A 676 -4.76 -11.27 -33.61
CA LYS A 676 -4.40 -10.99 -35.01
C LYS A 676 -5.43 -10.12 -35.73
N HIS A 677 -6.73 -10.40 -35.57
CA HIS A 677 -7.77 -9.56 -36.17
C HIS A 677 -7.70 -8.13 -35.63
N LEU A 678 -7.54 -7.98 -34.32
CA LEU A 678 -7.45 -6.66 -33.67
C LEU A 678 -6.23 -5.89 -34.17
N THR A 679 -5.06 -6.52 -34.26
CA THR A 679 -3.83 -5.84 -34.73
C THR A 679 -3.93 -5.40 -36.18
N CYS A 680 -4.58 -6.19 -37.05
CA CYS A 680 -4.89 -5.79 -38.43
C CYS A 680 -5.63 -4.45 -38.50
N ALA A 681 -6.63 -4.22 -37.63
CA ALA A 681 -7.35 -2.96 -37.57
C ALA A 681 -6.50 -1.83 -36.97
N LEU A 682 -5.70 -2.13 -35.94
CA LEU A 682 -4.92 -1.13 -35.21
C LEU A 682 -3.73 -0.59 -35.98
N TYR A 683 -3.21 -1.28 -37.00
CA TYR A 683 -2.14 -0.75 -37.87
C TYR A 683 -2.42 0.68 -38.36
N ASN A 684 -3.67 0.94 -38.78
CA ASN A 684 -4.09 2.23 -39.34
C ASN A 684 -5.05 2.99 -38.43
N ASN A 685 -5.38 2.47 -37.24
CA ASN A 685 -6.28 3.16 -36.33
C ASN A 685 -5.55 4.33 -35.63
N THR A 686 -6.19 5.50 -35.67
CA THR A 686 -5.61 6.77 -35.18
C THR A 686 -6.36 7.33 -33.98
N SER A 687 -7.29 6.58 -33.39
CA SER A 687 -8.09 7.03 -32.26
C SER A 687 -7.86 6.23 -30.99
N LEU A 688 -7.60 4.92 -31.08
CA LEU A 688 -7.49 4.05 -29.93
C LEU A 688 -6.16 4.30 -29.19
N THR A 689 -6.28 4.81 -27.97
CA THR A 689 -5.14 5.16 -27.11
C THR A 689 -4.97 4.19 -25.95
N GLN A 690 -6.04 3.48 -25.56
CA GLN A 690 -6.05 2.53 -24.46
C GLN A 690 -6.77 1.25 -24.89
N LEU A 691 -6.07 0.13 -24.79
CA LEU A 691 -6.59 -1.20 -25.06
C LEU A 691 -6.29 -2.10 -23.87
N SER A 692 -7.30 -2.81 -23.40
CA SER A 692 -7.14 -3.82 -22.36
C SER A 692 -7.58 -5.18 -22.84
N LEU A 693 -6.67 -6.15 -22.75
CA LEU A 693 -6.87 -7.56 -23.09
C LEU A 693 -6.63 -8.45 -21.86
N TRP A 694 -6.69 -7.91 -20.64
CA TRP A 694 -6.37 -8.65 -19.42
C TRP A 694 -7.20 -9.94 -19.27
N GLY A 695 -6.55 -11.05 -18.88
CA GLY A 695 -7.26 -12.30 -18.60
C GLY A 695 -7.76 -13.05 -19.83
N ASN A 696 -7.08 -12.93 -20.98
CA ASN A 696 -7.37 -13.67 -22.22
C ASN A 696 -6.29 -14.75 -22.49
N GLN A 697 -6.27 -15.32 -23.69
CA GLN A 697 -5.35 -16.38 -24.14
C GLN A 697 -4.49 -15.88 -25.31
N VAL A 698 -4.00 -14.63 -25.21
CA VAL A 698 -3.20 -13.98 -26.27
C VAL A 698 -1.96 -14.82 -26.63
N GLY A 699 -1.27 -15.36 -25.63
CA GLY A 699 -0.09 -16.20 -25.80
C GLY A 699 1.09 -15.49 -26.49
N ASN A 700 2.15 -16.25 -26.78
CA ASN A 700 3.35 -15.70 -27.43
C ASN A 700 3.09 -15.23 -28.86
N LYS A 701 2.23 -15.94 -29.60
CA LYS A 701 1.93 -15.60 -30.99
C LYS A 701 1.07 -14.32 -31.08
N GLY A 702 0.09 -14.16 -30.19
CA GLY A 702 -0.64 -12.91 -30.07
C GLY A 702 0.25 -11.74 -29.65
N ALA A 703 1.18 -11.96 -28.71
CA ALA A 703 2.19 -10.97 -28.33
C ALA A 703 3.08 -10.55 -29.51
N GLN A 704 3.46 -11.50 -30.38
CA GLN A 704 4.15 -11.20 -31.64
C GLN A 704 3.32 -10.29 -32.54
N TYR A 705 2.04 -10.59 -32.77
CA TYR A 705 1.18 -9.73 -33.60
C TYR A 705 1.02 -8.32 -33.02
N LEU A 706 0.94 -8.19 -31.69
CA LEU A 706 0.89 -6.91 -31.01
C LEU A 706 2.21 -6.14 -31.18
N ALA A 707 3.34 -6.82 -31.06
CA ALA A 707 4.66 -6.23 -31.28
C ALA A 707 4.82 -5.67 -32.71
N GLU A 708 4.45 -6.46 -33.72
CA GLU A 708 4.48 -6.04 -35.13
C GLU A 708 3.58 -4.82 -35.38
N MET A 709 2.42 -4.75 -34.74
CA MET A 709 1.52 -3.61 -34.81
C MET A 709 2.09 -2.38 -34.09
N LEU A 710 2.66 -2.54 -32.89
CA LEU A 710 3.28 -1.47 -32.12
C LEU A 710 4.48 -0.84 -32.82
N PHE A 711 5.16 -1.58 -33.71
CA PHE A 711 6.22 -1.02 -34.54
C PHE A 711 5.70 0.11 -35.44
N VAL A 712 4.49 -0.05 -35.97
CA VAL A 712 3.87 0.86 -36.94
C VAL A 712 2.93 1.88 -36.27
N ASN A 713 2.06 1.42 -35.37
CA ASN A 713 1.05 2.25 -34.74
C ASN A 713 1.69 3.32 -33.83
N LYS A 714 1.25 4.57 -34.01
CA LYS A 714 1.72 5.75 -33.26
C LYS A 714 0.62 6.40 -32.42
N THR A 715 -0.39 5.63 -32.04
CA THR A 715 -1.58 6.13 -31.34
C THR A 715 -1.72 5.49 -29.96
N LEU A 716 -1.46 4.19 -29.86
CA LEU A 716 -1.66 3.44 -28.62
C LEU A 716 -0.66 3.89 -27.56
N THR A 717 -1.20 4.30 -26.41
CA THR A 717 -0.43 4.83 -25.26
C THR A 717 -0.46 3.90 -24.06
N GLN A 718 -1.51 3.08 -23.93
CA GLN A 718 -1.69 2.13 -22.85
C GLN A 718 -2.15 0.79 -23.40
N LEU A 719 -1.45 -0.28 -23.01
CA LEU A 719 -1.76 -1.64 -23.38
C LEU A 719 -1.72 -2.52 -22.14
N ASP A 720 -2.83 -3.20 -21.84
CA ASP A 720 -2.90 -4.18 -20.77
C ASP A 720 -2.99 -5.60 -21.33
N LEU A 721 -1.96 -6.39 -21.01
CA LEU A 721 -1.78 -7.79 -21.36
C LEU A 721 -1.61 -8.66 -20.11
N GLY A 722 -2.05 -8.21 -18.94
CA GLY A 722 -1.96 -9.02 -17.73
C GLY A 722 -2.75 -10.32 -17.86
N LYS A 723 -2.28 -11.42 -17.27
CA LYS A 723 -2.94 -12.73 -17.28
C LYS A 723 -3.30 -13.23 -18.69
N ASN A 724 -2.31 -13.37 -19.56
CA ASN A 724 -2.47 -13.72 -20.98
C ASN A 724 -1.59 -14.90 -21.47
N GLU A 725 -1.02 -15.67 -20.54
CA GLU A 725 -0.18 -16.83 -20.84
C GLU A 725 1.08 -16.46 -21.68
N ILE A 726 1.54 -15.22 -21.55
CA ILE A 726 2.75 -14.74 -22.23
C ILE A 726 3.99 -15.28 -21.50
N THR A 727 4.90 -15.93 -22.23
CA THR A 727 6.20 -16.39 -21.69
C THR A 727 7.30 -15.41 -22.04
N HIS A 728 8.57 -15.78 -21.77
CA HIS A 728 9.73 -14.99 -22.16
C HIS A 728 9.84 -14.75 -23.68
N ASP A 729 9.33 -15.66 -24.52
CA ASP A 729 9.35 -15.49 -25.98
C ASP A 729 8.40 -14.36 -26.42
N GLY A 730 7.20 -14.31 -25.86
CA GLY A 730 6.26 -13.21 -26.13
C GLY A 730 6.79 -11.88 -25.57
N ALA A 731 7.43 -11.90 -24.40
CA ALA A 731 8.09 -10.72 -23.84
C ALA A 731 9.25 -10.22 -24.72
N GLN A 732 10.02 -11.12 -25.34
CA GLN A 732 11.06 -10.75 -26.31
C GLN A 732 10.47 -9.97 -27.50
N ASN A 733 9.41 -10.48 -28.11
CA ASN A 733 8.75 -9.80 -29.23
C ASN A 733 8.30 -8.38 -28.85
N LEU A 734 7.66 -8.24 -27.68
CA LEU A 734 7.23 -6.94 -27.18
C LEU A 734 8.41 -6.00 -26.91
N ALA A 735 9.51 -6.51 -26.36
CA ALA A 735 10.74 -5.76 -26.13
C ALA A 735 11.34 -5.22 -27.44
N GLU A 736 11.38 -6.02 -28.50
CA GLU A 736 11.87 -5.60 -29.82
C GLU A 736 11.03 -4.45 -30.39
N ALA A 737 9.70 -4.51 -30.24
CA ALA A 737 8.81 -3.42 -30.63
C ALA A 737 9.04 -2.16 -29.78
N LEU A 738 9.22 -2.30 -28.46
CA LEU A 738 9.47 -1.19 -27.55
C LEU A 738 10.73 -0.40 -27.92
N ARG A 739 11.81 -1.04 -28.40
CA ARG A 739 13.02 -0.31 -28.83
C ARG A 739 12.73 0.82 -29.83
N ASN A 740 11.71 0.64 -30.67
CA ASN A 740 11.34 1.56 -31.75
C ASN A 740 10.03 2.33 -31.50
N ASN A 741 9.13 1.79 -30.67
CA ASN A 741 7.89 2.48 -30.34
C ASN A 741 8.19 3.74 -29.49
N ARG A 742 7.52 4.84 -29.81
CA ARG A 742 7.69 6.14 -29.15
C ARG A 742 6.36 6.74 -28.68
N THR A 743 5.36 5.88 -28.46
CA THR A 743 4.00 6.32 -28.10
C THR A 743 3.42 5.57 -26.90
N LEU A 744 3.80 4.30 -26.71
CA LEU A 744 3.37 3.50 -25.59
C LEU A 744 4.03 4.00 -24.31
N THR A 745 3.21 4.49 -23.38
CA THR A 745 3.63 5.02 -22.08
C THR A 745 3.36 4.05 -20.94
N ARG A 746 2.44 3.09 -21.15
CA ARG A 746 2.05 2.12 -20.13
C ARG A 746 1.87 0.73 -20.74
N LEU A 747 2.55 -0.25 -20.16
CA LEU A 747 2.44 -1.66 -20.50
C LEU A 747 2.22 -2.48 -19.22
N GLU A 748 1.10 -3.18 -19.14
CA GLU A 748 0.78 -4.11 -18.06
C GLU A 748 0.96 -5.55 -18.56
N LEU A 749 1.77 -6.33 -17.85
CA LEU A 749 2.18 -7.71 -18.16
C LEU A 749 2.09 -8.61 -16.91
N GLU A 750 1.42 -8.18 -15.85
CA GLU A 750 1.30 -8.93 -14.62
C GLU A 750 0.60 -10.28 -14.80
N TRP A 751 0.80 -11.22 -13.88
CA TRP A 751 0.11 -12.52 -13.88
C TRP A 751 0.33 -13.35 -15.16
N ASN A 752 1.48 -13.17 -15.83
CA ASN A 752 1.90 -13.97 -16.98
C ASN A 752 2.93 -15.04 -16.56
N GLN A 753 3.55 -15.69 -17.54
CA GLN A 753 4.55 -16.75 -17.36
C GLN A 753 5.95 -16.26 -17.77
N ILE A 754 6.23 -14.97 -17.60
CA ILE A 754 7.51 -14.36 -17.98
C ILE A 754 8.58 -14.78 -16.97
N LYS A 755 9.67 -15.34 -17.48
CA LYS A 755 10.87 -15.75 -16.73
C LYS A 755 11.96 -14.68 -16.80
N GLN A 756 13.13 -14.92 -16.20
CA GLN A 756 14.20 -13.92 -16.14
C GLN A 756 14.72 -13.52 -17.52
N GLU A 757 14.72 -14.42 -18.51
CA GLU A 757 15.14 -14.14 -19.89
C GLU A 757 14.22 -13.09 -20.55
N GLY A 758 12.91 -13.22 -20.34
CA GLY A 758 11.91 -12.29 -20.87
C GLY A 758 12.07 -10.89 -20.28
N VAL A 759 12.37 -10.84 -18.97
CA VAL A 759 12.65 -9.60 -18.26
C VAL A 759 13.95 -8.95 -18.75
N GLN A 760 14.98 -9.75 -19.06
CA GLN A 760 16.22 -9.24 -19.63
C GLN A 760 15.97 -8.52 -20.96
N TYR A 761 15.17 -9.10 -21.86
CA TYR A 761 14.82 -8.43 -23.12
C TYR A 761 14.10 -7.11 -22.89
N LEU A 762 13.14 -7.07 -21.96
CA LEU A 762 12.41 -5.85 -21.60
C LEU A 762 13.35 -4.79 -21.01
N ALA A 763 14.28 -5.18 -20.12
CA ALA A 763 15.28 -4.29 -19.55
C ALA A 763 16.20 -3.71 -20.65
N ASP A 764 16.68 -4.53 -21.57
CA ASP A 764 17.51 -4.07 -22.70
C ASP A 764 16.75 -3.12 -23.62
N ALA A 765 15.46 -3.37 -23.85
CA ALA A 765 14.62 -2.47 -24.64
C ALA A 765 14.41 -1.13 -23.94
N LEU A 766 14.24 -1.15 -22.62
CA LEU A 766 14.09 0.05 -21.82
C LEU A 766 15.32 0.94 -21.94
N GLN A 767 16.55 0.42 -21.92
CA GLN A 767 17.77 1.24 -22.06
C GLN A 767 17.76 2.22 -23.26
N VAL A 768 16.98 1.93 -24.30
CA VAL A 768 16.81 2.79 -25.49
C VAL A 768 15.42 3.47 -25.52
N ASN A 769 14.41 2.89 -24.88
CA ASN A 769 13.05 3.42 -24.86
C ASN A 769 12.83 4.35 -23.67
N GLN A 770 12.82 5.65 -23.96
CA GLN A 770 12.54 6.72 -22.98
C GLN A 770 11.06 7.11 -22.91
N THR A 771 10.17 6.44 -23.65
CA THR A 771 8.74 6.79 -23.70
C THR A 771 7.91 6.02 -22.68
N LEU A 772 8.28 4.78 -22.36
CA LEU A 772 7.51 3.95 -21.44
C LEU A 772 7.70 4.45 -20.00
N ILE A 773 6.62 4.95 -19.41
CA ILE A 773 6.59 5.51 -18.05
C ILE A 773 6.27 4.42 -17.03
N ARG A 774 5.45 3.43 -17.42
CA ARG A 774 4.99 2.38 -16.54
C ARG A 774 5.08 1.02 -17.21
N LEU A 775 5.84 0.13 -16.60
CA LEU A 775 5.88 -1.29 -16.90
C LEU A 775 5.49 -2.07 -15.64
N ASN A 776 4.44 -2.88 -15.72
CA ASN A 776 4.06 -3.78 -14.64
C ASN A 776 4.32 -5.22 -15.05
N VAL A 777 5.26 -5.88 -14.37
CA VAL A 777 5.59 -7.31 -14.58
C VAL A 777 5.35 -8.12 -13.31
N SER A 778 4.55 -7.61 -12.36
CA SER A 778 4.29 -8.29 -11.09
C SER A 778 3.62 -9.65 -11.28
N ASN A 779 3.75 -10.54 -10.29
CA ASN A 779 3.14 -11.87 -10.34
C ASN A 779 3.54 -12.70 -11.58
N ASN A 780 4.79 -12.57 -12.02
CA ASN A 780 5.46 -13.41 -13.01
C ASN A 780 6.54 -14.28 -12.35
N GLN A 781 7.22 -15.14 -13.10
CA GLN A 781 8.26 -16.05 -12.62
C GLN A 781 9.66 -15.38 -12.64
N ILE A 782 9.78 -14.20 -12.03
CA ILE A 782 10.98 -13.34 -12.13
C ILE A 782 11.89 -13.56 -10.90
N THR A 783 13.17 -13.84 -11.15
CA THR A 783 14.20 -13.97 -10.12
C THR A 783 14.68 -12.61 -9.60
N GLU A 784 15.39 -12.58 -8.47
CA GLU A 784 16.01 -11.35 -7.93
C GLU A 784 16.95 -10.68 -8.95
N GLU A 785 17.72 -11.46 -9.71
CA GLU A 785 18.59 -10.95 -10.78
C GLU A 785 17.79 -10.21 -11.87
N GLY A 786 16.67 -10.78 -12.31
CA GLY A 786 15.80 -10.12 -13.30
C GLY A 786 15.20 -8.82 -12.78
N GLN A 787 14.85 -8.76 -11.49
CA GLN A 787 14.38 -7.53 -10.85
C GLN A 787 15.48 -6.47 -10.81
N GLN A 788 16.71 -6.86 -10.45
CA GLN A 788 17.86 -5.94 -10.43
C GLN A 788 18.15 -5.37 -11.81
N ARG A 789 18.11 -6.19 -12.88
CA ARG A 789 18.32 -5.71 -14.25
C ARG A 789 17.28 -4.69 -14.70
N LEU A 790 16.00 -4.87 -14.32
CA LEU A 790 14.98 -3.85 -14.58
C LEU A 790 15.28 -2.56 -13.83
N ILE A 791 15.73 -2.66 -12.57
CA ILE A 791 16.13 -1.49 -11.79
C ILE A 791 17.29 -0.76 -12.47
N ASP A 792 18.31 -1.48 -12.93
CA ASP A 792 19.47 -0.91 -13.63
C ASP A 792 19.06 -0.26 -14.96
N ALA A 793 18.17 -0.90 -15.73
CA ALA A 793 17.64 -0.33 -16.97
C ALA A 793 16.80 0.94 -16.74
N LEU A 794 16.07 1.01 -15.62
CA LEU A 794 15.28 2.18 -15.24
C LEU A 794 16.16 3.34 -14.73
N GLN A 795 17.30 3.05 -14.10
CA GLN A 795 18.29 4.06 -13.72
C GLN A 795 18.85 4.81 -14.93
N ASN A 796 18.98 4.14 -16.08
CA ASN A 796 19.46 4.73 -17.33
C ASN A 796 18.38 5.51 -18.11
N ASN A 797 17.11 5.45 -17.71
CA ASN A 797 15.98 6.16 -18.34
C ASN A 797 15.42 7.33 -17.53
N MET A 798 15.92 7.55 -16.32
CA MET A 798 15.69 8.78 -15.55
C MET A 798 16.58 9.91 -16.06
#